data_AF-A0A4R5KVD9-F1
#
_entry.id   AF-A0A4R5KVD9-F1
#
_cell.length_a   1.000
_cell.length_b   1.000
_cell.length_c   1.000
_cell.angle_alpha   90.00
_cell.angle_beta   90.00
_cell.angle_gamma   90.00
#
_symmetry.space_group_name_H-M   'P 1'
#
loop_
_entity.id
_entity.type
_entity.pdbx_description
1 polymer ?
#
loop_
_entity_poly.entity_id
_entity_poly.type
_entity_poly.pdbx_seq_one_letter_code
_entity_poly.pdbx_strand_id
1 'polypeptide(L)'
;MPASAVLGVDLILAALCAASWISALAASVMRARATIPSWLPAWAVSACAGLSLLFAVVRVVVLLTGRGELVGDRVVGCLVFTIPGALIGTATLTLARRAAVVVLPGLIAAAALTTAGLLAVLTLGTPSGWLALAVLAVLAVLASAAGSLGVRRGWRNRASVATGSLGVVVLVGALAVSWMDSRAAPPSSFSATHHAGTGAAPGAKRSVDTLRAPAGTARVREFTLHARSERVTLDDGTRVDALTFGSLPGPELRATQGETVKVTLVNDDVPDGVTLHWHGYDVPNAMDGVPGVTQDAVMPGGSFTYEFPAAQTGTYWYHTHQNAAANVPKGLYGALIVDPPAGPAPGVLDLSVPVHSLGGATLFGSHSATWTQDAAPGTRVRLRIINTDQTTQRFSVAGVSFRLAAVDGGELGTADGALGAVNGGELSGTALPLAAGGRYDVELTMPGHAVQLALEGARAGGLSLVPPGSAAVPAARFVSGPELDLATYGPPAANPAPTANTSATYVLDHLIRFVDGVPRFAFTVNGAVYPNITPLVVEEGDKVQVTIVNRSDDVHPMHPHGHHVRVLSIDGRAVSADLRMDSLEVRPGQVWTVLLTADNPGIWMDHCHNLSHARDGMMFHLAYGGISSPYNHDGGSRNHPE
;
A
#
# COMPACT_ATOMS: atom_id res chain seq x y z
N MET A 1 22.08 8.27 -5.97
CA MET A 1 21.43 6.97 -5.75
C MET A 1 19.92 7.19 -5.85
N PRO A 2 19.14 6.26 -6.42
CA PRO A 2 17.68 6.35 -6.32
C PRO A 2 17.27 6.40 -4.85
N ALA A 3 16.19 7.11 -4.54
CA ALA A 3 15.86 7.44 -3.15
C ALA A 3 15.49 6.19 -2.32
N SER A 4 14.96 5.15 -2.95
CA SER A 4 14.77 3.81 -2.37
C SER A 4 16.07 3.17 -1.87
N ALA A 5 17.17 3.33 -2.61
CA ALA A 5 18.47 2.78 -2.22
C ALA A 5 19.02 3.44 -0.95
N VAL A 6 18.67 4.71 -0.67
CA VAL A 6 19.12 5.43 0.53
C VAL A 6 18.60 4.74 1.80
N LEU A 7 17.34 4.31 1.81
CA LEU A 7 16.69 3.71 2.98
C LEU A 7 17.13 2.26 3.22
N GLY A 8 17.33 1.48 2.15
CA GLY A 8 17.91 0.14 2.26
C GLY A 8 19.36 0.18 2.76
N VAL A 9 20.17 1.10 2.23
CA VAL A 9 21.55 1.30 2.68
C VAL A 9 21.58 1.77 4.13
N ASP A 10 20.67 2.64 4.56
CA ASP A 10 20.53 3.06 5.96
C ASP A 10 20.33 1.87 6.92
N LEU A 11 19.40 0.96 6.59
CA LEU A 11 19.13 -0.22 7.41
C LEU A 11 20.36 -1.16 7.47
N ILE A 12 21.01 -1.41 6.33
CA ILE A 12 22.22 -2.25 6.26
C ILE A 12 23.34 -1.64 7.11
N LEU A 13 23.58 -0.33 6.99
CA LEU A 13 24.62 0.34 7.76
C LEU A 13 24.30 0.35 9.26
N ALA A 14 23.03 0.50 9.65
CA ALA A 14 22.59 0.37 11.03
C ALA A 14 22.88 -1.04 11.59
N ALA A 15 22.54 -2.08 10.83
CA ALA A 15 22.77 -3.48 11.19
C ALA A 15 24.26 -3.80 11.31
N LEU A 16 25.07 -3.37 10.34
CA LEU A 16 26.52 -3.56 10.35
C LEU A 16 27.19 -2.81 11.51
N CYS A 17 26.70 -1.61 11.85
CA CYS A 17 27.19 -0.85 13.00
C CYS A 17 26.92 -1.60 14.32
N ALA A 18 25.68 -2.06 14.53
CA ALA A 18 25.31 -2.82 15.72
C ALA A 18 26.09 -4.15 15.83
N ALA A 19 26.15 -4.92 14.73
CA ALA A 19 26.86 -6.21 14.68
C ALA A 19 28.36 -6.05 14.98
N SER A 20 28.97 -4.97 14.52
CA SER A 20 30.38 -4.68 14.76
C SER A 20 30.67 -4.39 16.24
N TRP A 21 29.81 -3.63 16.93
CA TRP A 21 29.96 -3.40 18.37
C TRP A 21 29.67 -4.66 19.21
N ILE A 22 28.67 -5.46 18.83
CA ILE A 22 28.39 -6.75 19.46
C ILE A 22 29.59 -7.69 19.30
N SER A 23 30.20 -7.73 18.11
CA SER A 23 31.39 -8.54 17.84
C SER A 23 32.60 -8.08 18.66
N ALA A 24 32.80 -6.77 18.79
CA ALA A 24 33.85 -6.20 19.65
C ALA A 24 33.67 -6.59 21.12
N LEU A 25 32.42 -6.57 21.62
CA LEU A 25 32.06 -7.03 22.95
C LEU A 25 32.32 -8.53 23.12
N ALA A 26 31.84 -9.36 22.19
CA ALA A 26 32.03 -10.82 22.23
C ALA A 26 33.52 -11.20 22.23
N ALA A 27 34.32 -10.58 21.36
CA ALA A 27 35.76 -10.77 21.31
C ALA A 27 36.44 -10.39 22.64
N SER A 28 36.00 -9.29 23.27
CA SER A 28 36.51 -8.86 24.58
C SER A 28 36.20 -9.88 25.70
N VAL A 29 34.98 -10.44 25.72
CA VAL A 29 34.57 -11.47 26.69
C VAL A 29 35.32 -12.78 26.46
N MET A 30 35.46 -13.20 25.20
CA MET A 30 36.19 -14.42 24.85
C MET A 30 37.65 -14.34 25.28
N ARG A 31 38.32 -13.20 25.05
CA ARG A 31 39.71 -12.97 25.48
C ARG A 31 39.91 -13.06 27.00
N ALA A 32 38.87 -12.83 27.80
CA ALA A 32 38.94 -12.96 29.25
C ALA A 32 38.92 -14.42 29.75
N ARG A 33 38.65 -15.41 28.88
CA ARG A 33 38.71 -16.84 29.22
C ARG A 33 40.10 -17.40 28.95
N ALA A 34 40.69 -18.06 29.94
CA ALA A 34 42.09 -18.51 29.96
C ALA A 34 42.46 -19.58 28.90
N THR A 35 41.49 -20.09 28.13
CA THR A 35 41.65 -21.20 27.18
C THR A 35 41.77 -20.78 25.72
N ILE A 36 41.72 -19.47 25.41
CA ILE A 36 41.78 -18.97 24.03
C ILE A 36 43.21 -18.52 23.70
N PRO A 37 43.77 -18.92 22.53
CA PRO A 37 45.15 -18.60 22.19
C PRO A 37 45.45 -17.08 22.15
N SER A 38 46.64 -16.70 22.57
CA SER A 38 47.13 -15.30 22.60
C SER A 38 47.20 -14.59 21.24
N TRP A 39 47.06 -15.34 20.14
CA TRP A 39 46.98 -14.82 18.78
C TRP A 39 45.56 -14.35 18.38
N LEU A 40 44.53 -14.65 19.17
CA LEU A 40 43.20 -14.09 18.95
C LEU A 40 43.21 -12.62 19.42
N PRO A 41 43.22 -11.64 18.50
CA PRO A 41 44.12 -10.52 18.71
C PRO A 41 43.39 -9.25 19.13
N ALA A 42 44.06 -8.42 19.93
CA ALA A 42 43.60 -7.09 20.31
C ALA A 42 43.23 -6.20 19.09
N TRP A 43 43.72 -6.53 17.89
CA TRP A 43 43.33 -5.84 16.66
C TRP A 43 41.88 -6.10 16.25
N ALA A 44 41.27 -7.24 16.59
CA ALA A 44 39.89 -7.55 16.21
C ALA A 44 38.89 -6.57 16.84
N VAL A 45 39.07 -6.24 18.13
CA VAL A 45 38.23 -5.26 18.84
C VAL A 45 38.38 -3.86 18.23
N SER A 46 39.62 -3.44 17.95
CA SER A 46 39.90 -2.13 17.32
C SER A 46 39.40 -2.06 15.88
N ALA A 47 39.51 -3.15 15.11
CA ALA A 47 39.02 -3.24 13.74
C ALA A 47 37.49 -3.16 13.69
N CYS A 48 36.78 -3.93 14.54
CA CYS A 48 35.32 -3.84 14.66
C CYS A 48 34.85 -2.43 15.05
N ALA A 49 35.55 -1.76 15.97
CA ALA A 49 35.22 -0.39 16.34
C ALA A 49 35.48 0.63 15.20
N GLY A 50 36.58 0.48 14.48
CA GLY A 50 36.88 1.31 13.30
C GLY A 50 35.82 1.15 12.21
N LEU A 51 35.41 -0.09 11.92
CA LEU A 51 34.31 -0.38 10.99
C LEU A 51 32.98 0.23 11.47
N SER A 52 32.66 0.11 12.76
CA SER A 52 31.43 0.67 13.33
C SER A 52 31.34 2.19 13.15
N LEU A 53 32.46 2.90 13.41
CA LEU A 53 32.53 4.35 13.23
C LEU A 53 32.40 4.72 11.75
N LEU A 54 33.08 3.99 10.87
CA LEU A 54 32.96 4.17 9.43
C LEU A 54 31.50 4.02 8.99
N PHE A 55 30.82 2.94 9.38
CA PHE A 55 29.42 2.73 9.04
C PHE A 55 28.51 3.83 9.58
N ALA A 56 28.73 4.30 10.82
CA ALA A 56 27.96 5.41 11.39
C ALA A 56 28.16 6.73 10.62
N VAL A 57 29.39 7.07 10.24
CA VAL A 57 29.70 8.28 9.46
C VAL A 57 29.10 8.18 8.06
N VAL A 58 29.32 7.06 7.36
CA VAL A 58 28.77 6.81 6.03
C VAL A 58 27.25 6.89 6.07
N ARG A 59 26.62 6.31 7.09
CA ARG A 59 25.17 6.36 7.29
C ARG A 59 24.65 7.79 7.41
N VAL A 60 25.27 8.62 8.26
CA VAL A 60 24.88 10.04 8.42
C VAL A 60 25.04 10.79 7.10
N VAL A 61 26.14 10.59 6.38
CA VAL A 61 26.36 11.22 5.07
C VAL A 61 25.29 10.79 4.07
N VAL A 62 25.00 9.48 3.96
CA VAL A 62 23.96 8.94 3.08
C VAL A 62 22.60 9.56 3.38
N LEU A 63 22.20 9.63 4.65
CA LEU A 63 20.94 10.24 5.06
C LEU A 63 20.90 11.75 4.78
N LEU A 64 21.98 12.50 5.02
CA LEU A 64 22.06 13.93 4.73
C LEU A 64 21.99 14.25 3.23
N THR A 65 22.37 13.29 2.37
CA THR A 65 22.23 13.40 0.91
C THR A 65 20.88 12.94 0.38
N GLY A 66 20.01 12.37 1.23
CA GLY A 66 18.68 11.90 0.86
C GLY A 66 17.67 13.04 0.75
N ARG A 67 16.51 12.75 0.12
CA ARG A 67 15.37 13.70 0.12
C ARG A 67 14.81 13.82 1.53
N GLY A 68 14.63 15.05 2.01
CA GLY A 68 14.18 15.33 3.39
C GLY A 68 12.91 14.58 3.80
N GLU A 69 11.93 14.48 2.88
CA GLU A 69 10.66 13.75 3.07
C GLU A 69 10.88 12.27 3.42
N LEU A 70 11.91 11.63 2.86
CA LEU A 70 12.18 10.20 3.05
C LEU A 70 13.06 9.90 4.27
N VAL A 71 13.90 10.85 4.69
CA VAL A 71 14.96 10.59 5.68
C VAL A 71 14.79 11.36 6.98
N GLY A 72 13.90 12.36 7.05
CA GLY A 72 13.80 13.33 8.16
C GLY A 72 13.84 12.68 9.55
N ASP A 73 12.89 11.78 9.84
CA ASP A 73 12.80 11.11 11.14
C ASP A 73 13.96 10.14 11.39
N ARG A 74 14.46 9.48 10.34
CA ARG A 74 15.60 8.56 10.46
C ARG A 74 16.91 9.27 10.74
N VAL A 75 17.09 10.48 10.21
CA VAL A 75 18.24 11.35 10.54
C VAL A 75 18.24 11.63 12.04
N VAL A 76 17.13 12.12 12.59
CA VAL A 76 17.09 12.46 14.01
C VAL A 76 17.21 11.20 14.89
N GLY A 77 16.56 10.09 14.54
CA GLY A 77 16.71 8.80 15.24
C GLY A 77 18.14 8.25 15.21
N CYS A 78 18.83 8.33 14.07
CA CYS A 78 20.22 7.91 13.91
C CYS A 78 21.17 8.72 14.81
N LEU A 79 21.02 10.05 14.86
CA LEU A 79 21.87 10.94 15.63
C LEU A 79 21.78 10.68 17.15
N VAL A 80 20.59 10.37 17.66
CA VAL A 80 20.34 10.20 19.11
C VAL A 80 21.01 8.94 19.68
N PHE A 81 21.09 7.86 18.91
CA PHE A 81 21.56 6.56 19.42
C PHE A 81 22.90 6.13 18.85
N THR A 82 23.07 6.21 17.54
CA THR A 82 24.24 5.63 16.86
C THR A 82 25.50 6.44 17.10
N ILE A 83 25.42 7.78 17.12
CA ILE A 83 26.59 8.65 17.36
C ILE A 83 27.12 8.50 18.80
N PRO A 84 26.31 8.64 19.87
CA PRO A 84 26.82 8.45 21.23
C PRO A 84 27.40 7.06 21.46
N GLY A 85 26.78 6.01 20.90
CA GLY A 85 27.31 4.65 20.97
C GLY A 85 28.70 4.52 20.34
N ALA A 86 28.88 5.09 19.15
CA ALA A 86 30.18 5.12 18.46
C ALA A 86 31.24 5.93 19.23
N LEU A 87 30.87 7.09 19.79
CA LEU A 87 31.77 7.94 20.59
C LEU A 87 32.19 7.27 21.91
N ILE A 88 31.26 6.62 22.61
CA ILE A 88 31.55 5.91 23.86
C ILE A 88 32.48 4.73 23.60
N GLY A 89 32.19 3.93 22.58
CA GLY A 89 33.03 2.79 22.25
C GLY A 89 34.44 3.18 21.80
N THR A 90 34.57 4.23 20.98
CA THR A 90 35.88 4.75 20.56
C THR A 90 36.68 5.32 21.73
N ALA A 91 36.06 6.13 22.60
CA ALA A 91 36.70 6.64 23.83
C ALA A 91 37.12 5.50 24.78
N THR A 92 36.33 4.43 24.87
CA THR A 92 36.65 3.26 25.70
C THR A 92 37.91 2.56 25.22
N LEU A 93 38.11 2.43 23.91
CA LEU A 93 39.29 1.77 23.34
C LEU A 93 40.55 2.63 23.41
N THR A 94 40.44 3.95 23.34
CA THR A 94 41.58 4.86 23.55
C THR A 94 42.02 4.86 25.02
N LEU A 95 41.07 4.79 25.96
CA LEU A 95 41.31 4.74 27.41
C LEU A 95 41.68 3.35 27.93
N ALA A 96 41.41 2.29 27.16
CA ALA A 96 41.71 0.89 27.52
C ALA A 96 43.17 0.66 27.92
N ARG A 97 44.11 1.43 27.33
CA ARG A 97 45.53 1.40 27.65
C ARG A 97 45.86 1.87 29.08
N ARG A 98 44.96 2.61 29.72
CA ARG A 98 45.14 3.20 31.06
C ARG A 98 44.27 2.55 32.14
N ALA A 99 43.14 1.94 31.77
CA ALA A 99 42.23 1.31 32.73
C ALA A 99 41.44 0.15 32.11
N ALA A 100 41.97 -1.08 32.20
CA ALA A 100 41.32 -2.30 31.70
C ALA A 100 39.90 -2.53 32.30
N VAL A 101 39.65 -1.98 33.49
CA VAL A 101 38.37 -2.07 34.21
C VAL A 101 37.21 -1.36 33.48
N VAL A 102 37.49 -0.40 32.60
CA VAL A 102 36.47 0.41 31.91
C VAL A 102 36.11 -0.17 30.53
N VAL A 103 36.90 -1.11 30.01
CA VAL A 103 36.76 -1.65 28.65
C VAL A 103 35.45 -2.39 28.45
N LEU A 104 35.14 -3.34 29.34
CA LEU A 104 33.93 -4.15 29.20
C LEU A 104 32.63 -3.32 29.36
N PRO A 105 32.48 -2.45 30.38
CA PRO A 105 31.29 -1.59 30.49
C PRO A 105 31.09 -0.63 29.31
N GLY A 106 32.17 -0.04 28.78
CA GLY A 106 32.08 0.88 27.65
C GLY A 106 31.71 0.18 26.33
N LEU A 107 32.21 -1.03 26.10
CA LEU A 107 31.81 -1.86 24.96
C LEU A 107 30.34 -2.32 25.06
N ILE A 108 29.85 -2.62 26.27
CA ILE A 108 28.43 -2.94 26.48
C ILE A 108 27.54 -1.73 26.18
N ALA A 109 27.90 -0.54 26.69
CA ALA A 109 27.17 0.69 26.39
C ALA A 109 27.14 1.00 24.88
N ALA A 110 28.27 0.83 24.19
CA ALA A 110 28.37 1.03 22.75
C ALA A 110 27.49 0.03 21.96
N ALA A 111 27.53 -1.26 22.33
CA ALA A 111 26.69 -2.29 21.71
C ALA A 111 25.19 -2.06 21.99
N ALA A 112 24.82 -1.67 23.21
CA ALA A 112 23.45 -1.39 23.58
C ALA A 112 22.88 -0.18 22.83
N LEU A 113 23.63 0.94 22.76
CA LEU A 113 23.20 2.15 22.07
C LEU A 113 23.09 1.96 20.55
N THR A 114 24.05 1.27 19.93
CA THR A 114 23.98 1.02 18.49
C THR A 114 22.91 -0.02 18.12
N THR A 115 22.65 -1.00 18.98
CA THR A 115 21.49 -1.91 18.85
C THR A 115 20.17 -1.17 19.04
N ALA A 116 20.08 -0.25 20.01
CA ALA A 116 18.91 0.62 20.16
C ALA A 116 18.70 1.50 18.93
N GLY A 117 19.77 2.00 18.32
CA GLY A 117 19.72 2.73 17.05
C GLY A 117 19.26 1.89 15.85
N LEU A 118 19.57 0.59 15.81
CA LEU A 118 19.01 -0.35 14.83
C LEU A 118 17.53 -0.62 15.08
N LEU A 119 17.16 -0.93 16.33
CA LEU A 119 15.78 -1.15 16.74
C LEU A 119 14.93 0.09 16.47
N ALA A 120 15.48 1.28 16.65
CA ALA A 120 14.85 2.54 16.31
C ALA A 120 14.42 2.59 14.83
N VAL A 121 15.27 2.16 13.89
CA VAL A 121 14.91 2.11 12.45
C VAL A 121 13.79 1.11 12.17
N LEU A 122 13.79 -0.03 12.88
CA LEU A 122 12.85 -1.12 12.67
C LEU A 122 11.51 -0.93 13.40
N THR A 123 11.44 -0.01 14.35
CA THR A 123 10.28 0.14 15.26
C THR A 123 9.75 1.56 15.38
N LEU A 124 10.50 2.61 15.01
CA LEU A 124 10.04 3.99 15.17
C LEU A 124 9.34 4.48 13.89
N GLY A 125 8.05 4.80 14.03
CA GLY A 125 7.27 5.44 12.97
C GLY A 125 6.59 6.75 13.41
N THR A 126 6.33 6.97 14.70
CA THR A 126 5.80 8.24 15.25
C THR A 126 6.74 8.84 16.31
N PRO A 127 6.71 10.17 16.55
CA PRO A 127 7.59 10.85 17.52
C PRO A 127 7.47 10.38 18.99
N SER A 128 6.33 9.81 19.40
CA SER A 128 6.06 9.40 20.79
C SER A 128 6.88 8.18 21.24
N GLY A 129 7.21 7.26 20.33
CA GLY A 129 8.05 6.08 20.62
C GLY A 129 9.50 6.43 20.98
N TRP A 130 9.93 7.65 20.67
CA TRP A 130 11.32 8.10 20.80
C TRP A 130 11.70 8.31 22.26
N LEU A 131 10.75 8.78 23.08
CA LEU A 131 10.99 9.05 24.49
C LEU A 131 11.23 7.75 25.27
N ALA A 132 10.47 6.70 24.99
CA ALA A 132 10.62 5.42 25.66
C ALA A 132 11.95 4.73 25.30
N LEU A 133 12.35 4.74 24.02
CA LEU A 133 13.66 4.23 23.61
C LEU A 133 14.81 5.10 24.11
N ALA A 134 14.65 6.42 24.14
CA ALA A 134 15.64 7.33 24.73
C ALA A 134 15.81 7.07 26.24
N VAL A 135 14.72 6.86 26.98
CA VAL A 135 14.77 6.49 28.40
C VAL A 135 15.46 5.14 28.59
N LEU A 136 15.11 4.11 27.80
CA LEU A 136 15.77 2.80 27.86
C LEU A 136 17.27 2.89 27.53
N ALA A 137 17.66 3.71 26.56
CA ALA A 137 19.06 3.98 26.22
C ALA A 137 19.81 4.72 27.33
N VAL A 138 19.20 5.74 27.95
CA VAL A 138 19.77 6.45 29.11
C VAL A 138 19.94 5.50 30.29
N LEU A 139 18.94 4.65 30.58
CA LEU A 139 19.05 3.61 31.60
C LEU A 139 20.18 2.62 31.30
N ALA A 140 20.38 2.26 30.02
CA ALA A 140 21.49 1.43 29.58
C ALA A 140 22.86 2.06 29.86
N VAL A 141 23.00 3.36 29.59
CA VAL A 141 24.23 4.13 29.87
C VAL A 141 24.48 4.25 31.38
N LEU A 142 23.47 4.62 32.16
CA LEU A 142 23.57 4.79 33.61
C LEU A 142 23.94 3.49 34.32
N ALA A 143 23.33 2.37 33.92
CA ALA A 143 23.65 1.07 34.49
C ALA A 143 25.03 0.56 34.06
N SER A 144 25.48 0.85 32.83
CA SER A 144 26.85 0.57 32.40
C SER A 144 27.86 1.36 33.24
N ALA A 145 27.57 2.63 33.54
CA ALA A 145 28.38 3.45 34.44
C ALA A 145 28.39 2.87 35.87
N ALA A 146 27.24 2.46 36.41
CA ALA A 146 27.15 1.83 37.73
C ALA A 146 27.89 0.48 37.79
N GLY A 147 27.78 -0.35 36.74
CA GLY A 147 28.52 -1.60 36.59
C GLY A 147 30.03 -1.36 36.59
N SER A 148 30.51 -0.34 35.89
CA SER A 148 31.93 0.05 35.90
C SER A 148 32.43 0.42 37.31
N LEU A 149 31.58 1.10 38.09
CA LEU A 149 31.86 1.46 39.48
C LEU A 149 31.88 0.23 40.39
N GLY A 150 30.96 -0.71 40.18
CA GLY A 150 30.89 -1.99 40.87
C GLY A 150 32.11 -2.88 40.61
N VAL A 151 32.61 -2.91 39.37
CA VAL A 151 33.86 -3.61 39.03
C VAL A 151 35.05 -2.97 39.75
N ARG A 152 35.13 -1.62 39.82
CA ARG A 152 36.17 -0.91 40.59
C ARG A 152 36.13 -1.24 42.09
N ARG A 153 34.96 -1.58 42.63
CA ARG A 153 34.75 -1.99 44.03
C ARG A 153 34.84 -3.50 44.28
N GLY A 154 35.22 -4.30 43.26
CA GLY A 154 35.43 -5.75 43.40
C GLY A 154 34.21 -6.64 43.12
N TRP A 155 33.07 -6.09 42.70
CA TRP A 155 31.82 -6.84 42.46
C TRP A 155 31.70 -7.39 41.03
N ARG A 156 32.80 -7.96 40.51
CA ARG A 156 32.97 -8.32 39.09
C ARG A 156 31.85 -9.18 38.50
N ASN A 157 31.49 -10.29 39.14
CA ASN A 157 30.47 -11.20 38.60
C ASN A 157 29.06 -10.60 38.64
N ARG A 158 28.74 -9.83 39.68
CA ARG A 158 27.43 -9.17 39.84
C ARG A 158 27.24 -8.04 38.83
N ALA A 159 28.29 -7.27 38.56
CA ALA A 159 28.28 -6.19 37.58
C ALA A 159 28.10 -6.72 36.14
N SER A 160 28.80 -7.80 35.77
CA SER A 160 28.68 -8.39 34.42
C SER A 160 27.28 -8.99 34.18
N VAL A 161 26.72 -9.70 35.15
CA VAL A 161 25.36 -10.26 35.06
C VAL A 161 24.32 -9.13 34.97
N ALA A 162 24.41 -8.12 35.84
CA ALA A 162 23.48 -6.99 35.83
C ALA A 162 23.47 -6.22 34.49
N THR A 163 24.63 -6.06 33.87
CA THR A 163 24.73 -5.33 32.59
C THR A 163 24.23 -6.17 31.40
N GLY A 164 24.46 -7.49 31.40
CA GLY A 164 23.90 -8.40 30.40
C GLY A 164 22.37 -8.52 30.48
N SER A 165 21.81 -8.60 31.69
CA SER A 165 20.37 -8.60 31.92
C SER A 165 19.69 -7.33 31.41
N LEU A 166 20.38 -6.20 31.40
CA LEU A 166 19.84 -4.93 30.94
C LEU A 166 19.69 -4.85 29.42
N GLY A 167 20.58 -5.46 28.64
CA GLY A 167 20.41 -5.56 27.19
C GLY A 167 19.13 -6.33 26.83
N VAL A 168 18.82 -7.38 27.60
CA VAL A 168 17.55 -8.10 27.49
C VAL A 168 16.37 -7.20 27.87
N VAL A 169 16.48 -6.42 28.95
CA VAL A 169 15.43 -5.45 29.36
C VAL A 169 15.19 -4.39 28.29
N VAL A 170 16.23 -3.88 27.61
CA VAL A 170 16.07 -2.90 26.52
C VAL A 170 15.36 -3.54 25.32
N LEU A 171 15.74 -4.75 24.93
CA LEU A 171 15.08 -5.47 23.83
C LEU A 171 13.62 -5.76 24.16
N VAL A 172 13.35 -6.31 25.35
CA VAL A 172 11.99 -6.60 25.84
C VAL A 172 11.19 -5.31 25.99
N GLY A 173 11.81 -4.24 26.48
CA GLY A 173 11.20 -2.91 26.62
C GLY A 173 10.84 -2.30 25.27
N ALA A 174 11.71 -2.41 24.26
CA ALA A 174 11.41 -1.94 22.90
C ALA A 174 10.24 -2.71 22.27
N LEU A 175 10.21 -4.04 22.43
CA LEU A 175 9.10 -4.87 21.98
C LEU A 175 7.81 -4.56 22.75
N ALA A 176 7.90 -4.30 24.06
CA ALA A 176 6.75 -3.90 24.87
C ALA A 176 6.21 -2.52 24.46
N VAL A 177 7.08 -1.57 24.12
CA VAL A 177 6.69 -0.26 23.57
C VAL A 177 6.02 -0.43 22.22
N SER A 178 6.59 -1.20 21.30
CA SER A 178 5.94 -1.51 20.01
C SER A 178 4.59 -2.18 20.20
N TRP A 179 4.47 -3.12 21.15
CA TRP A 179 3.22 -3.77 21.50
C TRP A 179 2.18 -2.79 22.06
N MET A 180 2.59 -1.92 22.99
CA MET A 180 1.71 -0.88 23.54
C MET A 180 1.28 0.10 22.47
N ASP A 181 2.18 0.56 21.60
CA ASP A 181 1.87 1.51 20.52
C ASP A 181 0.94 0.88 19.46
N SER A 182 1.15 -0.41 19.15
CA SER A 182 0.28 -1.17 18.24
C SER A 182 -1.10 -1.46 18.82
N ARG A 183 -1.30 -1.30 20.14
CA ARG A 183 -2.58 -1.53 20.84
C ARG A 183 -3.17 -0.27 21.46
N ALA A 184 -2.40 0.81 21.53
CA ALA A 184 -2.89 2.08 21.98
C ALA A 184 -3.94 2.50 20.96
N ALA A 185 -5.20 2.61 21.43
CA ALA A 185 -6.22 3.22 20.62
C ALA A 185 -5.67 4.56 20.12
N PRO A 186 -5.82 4.89 18.83
CA PRO A 186 -5.49 6.22 18.37
C PRO A 186 -6.30 7.18 19.26
N PRO A 187 -5.80 8.39 19.55
CA PRO A 187 -6.56 9.40 20.29
C PRO A 187 -7.90 9.82 19.63
N SER A 188 -8.37 9.09 18.61
CA SER A 188 -9.58 9.30 17.82
C SER A 188 -10.27 7.98 17.44
N SER A 189 -10.30 6.98 18.32
CA SER A 189 -11.10 5.76 18.12
C SER A 189 -12.58 6.10 17.93
N PHE A 190 -13.03 6.26 16.67
CA PHE A 190 -14.41 6.28 16.13
C PHE A 190 -15.51 7.06 16.87
N SER A 191 -15.15 7.78 17.93
CA SER A 191 -15.99 8.70 18.66
C SER A 191 -15.40 10.06 18.42
N ALA A 192 -15.97 10.77 17.46
CA ALA A 192 -15.87 12.22 17.37
C ALA A 192 -16.34 12.83 18.70
N THR A 193 -15.43 12.91 19.66
CA THR A 193 -15.51 13.67 20.89
C THR A 193 -14.12 14.24 21.14
N HIS A 194 -14.04 15.57 21.15
CA HIS A 194 -12.91 16.41 21.54
C HIS A 194 -12.04 17.02 20.42
N HIS A 195 -12.61 17.99 19.71
CA HIS A 195 -11.96 19.32 19.70
C HIS A 195 -12.84 20.29 20.49
N ALA A 196 -12.30 20.77 21.62
CA ALA A 196 -12.77 21.95 22.30
C ALA A 196 -12.46 23.18 21.42
N GLY A 197 -13.18 23.32 20.32
CA GLY A 197 -13.44 24.60 19.68
C GLY A 197 -14.74 25.12 20.26
N THR A 198 -14.66 26.21 21.01
CA THR A 198 -15.83 26.95 21.49
C THR A 198 -16.72 27.34 20.29
N GLY A 199 -17.85 26.64 20.06
CA GLY A 199 -18.88 27.15 19.15
C GLY A 199 -19.79 26.18 18.39
N ALA A 200 -19.59 24.86 18.40
CA ALA A 200 -20.52 23.95 17.69
C ALA A 200 -21.56 23.36 18.65
N ALA A 201 -22.85 23.62 18.37
CA ALA A 201 -23.98 23.02 19.07
C ALA A 201 -23.98 21.47 18.91
N PRO A 202 -24.57 20.70 19.85
CA PRO A 202 -24.68 19.25 19.72
C PRO A 202 -25.67 18.90 18.61
N GLY A 203 -25.18 18.81 17.36
CA GLY A 203 -25.92 18.26 16.23
C GLY A 203 -26.01 16.74 16.34
N ALA A 204 -27.12 16.16 15.89
CA ALA A 204 -27.26 14.71 15.78
C ALA A 204 -26.23 14.17 14.77
N LYS A 205 -25.42 13.18 15.16
CA LYS A 205 -24.50 12.49 14.25
C LYS A 205 -25.32 11.77 13.17
N ARG A 206 -24.92 11.89 11.90
CA ARG A 206 -25.55 11.18 10.78
C ARG A 206 -24.93 9.80 10.63
N SER A 207 -25.76 8.77 10.57
CA SER A 207 -25.28 7.39 10.46
C SER A 207 -24.99 7.01 9.01
N VAL A 208 -23.93 6.23 8.76
CA VAL A 208 -23.49 5.87 7.40
C VAL A 208 -24.53 5.11 6.59
N ASP A 209 -25.35 4.28 7.23
CA ASP A 209 -26.44 3.52 6.60
C ASP A 209 -27.56 4.40 6.03
N THR A 210 -27.60 5.68 6.43
CA THR A 210 -28.51 6.72 5.90
C THR A 210 -27.93 7.54 4.75
N LEU A 211 -26.65 7.34 4.41
CA LEU A 211 -25.96 8.01 3.30
C LEU A 211 -26.26 7.27 2.00
N ARG A 212 -27.50 7.40 1.54
CA ARG A 212 -28.00 6.78 0.30
C ARG A 212 -28.32 7.85 -0.74
N ALA A 213 -28.27 7.47 -2.01
CA ALA A 213 -28.79 8.33 -3.07
C ALA A 213 -30.31 8.52 -2.88
N PRO A 214 -30.86 9.70 -3.21
CA PRO A 214 -32.31 9.89 -3.22
C PRO A 214 -32.96 8.93 -4.21
N ALA A 215 -34.16 8.44 -3.88
CA ALA A 215 -34.97 7.66 -4.81
C ALA A 215 -35.26 8.52 -6.06
N GLY A 216 -34.86 8.02 -7.23
CA GLY A 216 -35.01 8.70 -8.51
C GLY A 216 -36.07 8.08 -9.41
N THR A 217 -36.43 8.78 -10.48
CA THR A 217 -37.25 8.26 -11.59
C THR A 217 -36.41 7.73 -12.74
N ALA A 218 -35.10 7.60 -12.54
CA ALA A 218 -34.17 7.11 -13.54
C ALA A 218 -34.49 5.66 -13.90
N ARG A 219 -34.12 5.27 -15.13
CA ARG A 219 -34.25 3.88 -15.57
C ARG A 219 -33.32 3.00 -14.73
N VAL A 220 -33.86 1.93 -14.15
CA VAL A 220 -33.10 1.02 -13.29
C VAL A 220 -32.51 -0.13 -14.11
N ARG A 221 -31.21 -0.37 -13.95
CA ARG A 221 -30.49 -1.57 -14.41
C ARG A 221 -30.35 -2.51 -13.24
N GLU A 222 -31.12 -3.60 -13.26
CA GLU A 222 -31.13 -4.60 -12.19
C GLU A 222 -30.23 -5.79 -12.52
N PHE A 223 -29.45 -6.22 -11.53
CA PHE A 223 -28.59 -7.40 -11.60
C PHE A 223 -28.75 -8.23 -10.32
N THR A 224 -28.49 -9.52 -10.41
CA THR A 224 -28.41 -10.43 -9.25
C THR A 224 -27.14 -11.24 -9.35
N LEU A 225 -26.30 -11.18 -8.32
CA LEU A 225 -25.03 -11.88 -8.23
C LEU A 225 -25.12 -12.93 -7.12
N HIS A 226 -24.70 -14.16 -7.43
CA HIS A 226 -24.71 -15.28 -6.50
C HIS A 226 -23.29 -15.63 -6.10
N ALA A 227 -22.90 -15.36 -4.86
CA ALA A 227 -21.60 -15.78 -4.35
C ALA A 227 -21.62 -17.28 -4.03
N ARG A 228 -20.71 -18.04 -4.65
CA ARG A 228 -20.60 -19.50 -4.51
C ARG A 228 -19.18 -19.96 -4.28
N SER A 229 -19.01 -21.06 -3.56
CA SER A 229 -17.79 -21.84 -3.45
C SER A 229 -17.87 -23.08 -4.34
N GLU A 230 -17.17 -23.10 -5.46
CA GLU A 230 -17.29 -24.18 -6.45
C GLU A 230 -15.98 -24.55 -7.13
N ARG A 231 -15.95 -25.72 -7.78
CA ARG A 231 -14.81 -26.17 -8.58
C ARG A 231 -15.02 -25.82 -10.04
N VAL A 232 -14.26 -24.86 -10.55
CA VAL A 232 -14.32 -24.39 -11.93
C VAL A 232 -13.31 -25.15 -12.79
N THR A 233 -13.67 -25.43 -14.05
CA THR A 233 -12.74 -25.94 -15.06
C THR A 233 -12.39 -24.80 -16.00
N LEU A 234 -11.11 -24.43 -16.06
CA LEU A 234 -10.58 -23.41 -16.97
C LEU A 234 -10.54 -23.95 -18.40
N ASP A 235 -10.39 -23.06 -19.38
CA ASP A 235 -10.39 -23.43 -20.81
C ASP A 235 -9.19 -24.28 -21.25
N ASP A 236 -8.11 -24.30 -20.47
CA ASP A 236 -6.98 -25.23 -20.64
C ASP A 236 -7.23 -26.64 -20.04
N GLY A 237 -8.39 -26.84 -19.41
CA GLY A 237 -8.79 -28.08 -18.73
C GLY A 237 -8.36 -28.19 -17.26
N THR A 238 -7.62 -27.21 -16.74
CA THR A 238 -7.21 -27.15 -15.33
C THR A 238 -8.45 -26.98 -14.45
N ARG A 239 -8.51 -27.72 -13.34
CA ARG A 239 -9.58 -27.60 -12.34
C ARG A 239 -9.07 -26.86 -11.11
N VAL A 240 -9.79 -25.82 -10.72
CA VAL A 240 -9.44 -24.95 -9.59
C VAL A 240 -10.62 -24.84 -8.64
N ASP A 241 -10.35 -24.88 -7.34
CA ASP A 241 -11.34 -24.51 -6.33
C ASP A 241 -11.40 -22.97 -6.29
N ALA A 242 -12.57 -22.41 -6.59
CA ALA A 242 -12.77 -20.98 -6.79
C ALA A 242 -13.98 -20.48 -6.00
N LEU A 243 -14.03 -19.17 -5.83
CA LEU A 243 -15.21 -18.45 -5.37
C LEU A 243 -15.72 -17.62 -6.55
N THR A 244 -17.03 -17.64 -6.84
CA THR A 244 -17.59 -16.98 -8.03
C THR A 244 -18.77 -16.08 -7.65
N PHE A 245 -19.05 -15.08 -8.47
CA PHE A 245 -20.32 -14.34 -8.44
C PHE A 245 -21.31 -14.90 -9.48
N GLY A 246 -21.43 -16.22 -9.53
CA GLY A 246 -22.23 -16.97 -10.50
C GLY A 246 -21.50 -17.29 -11.81
N SER A 247 -20.39 -16.59 -12.06
CA SER A 247 -19.40 -16.89 -13.09
C SER A 247 -18.01 -16.45 -12.62
N LEU A 248 -16.98 -16.87 -13.37
CA LEU A 248 -15.60 -16.45 -13.16
C LEU A 248 -15.01 -15.92 -14.48
N PRO A 249 -14.65 -14.63 -14.58
CA PRO A 249 -14.98 -13.55 -13.66
C PRO A 249 -16.49 -13.44 -13.39
N GLY A 250 -16.87 -12.71 -12.35
CA GLY A 250 -18.26 -12.29 -12.16
C GLY A 250 -18.80 -11.57 -13.41
N PRO A 251 -20.13 -11.56 -13.62
CA PRO A 251 -20.74 -10.93 -14.79
C PRO A 251 -20.30 -9.48 -14.99
N GLU A 252 -20.06 -9.06 -16.23
CA GLU A 252 -19.90 -7.63 -16.53
C GLU A 252 -21.20 -6.90 -16.24
N LEU A 253 -21.13 -5.90 -15.36
CA LEU A 253 -22.23 -5.01 -15.05
C LEU A 253 -22.07 -3.78 -15.93
N ARG A 254 -23.02 -3.55 -16.85
CA ARG A 254 -22.97 -2.42 -17.78
C ARG A 254 -24.20 -1.54 -17.65
N ALA A 255 -23.98 -0.25 -17.45
CA ALA A 255 -25.03 0.76 -17.35
C ALA A 255 -24.70 1.99 -18.21
N THR A 256 -25.68 2.84 -18.44
CA THR A 256 -25.49 4.13 -19.12
C THR A 256 -25.59 5.26 -18.11
N GLN A 257 -24.75 6.29 -18.25
CA GLN A 257 -24.78 7.46 -17.36
C GLN A 257 -26.18 8.06 -17.29
N GLY A 258 -26.65 8.34 -16.07
CA GLY A 258 -28.01 8.82 -15.78
C GLY A 258 -29.01 7.69 -15.46
N GLU A 259 -28.65 6.42 -15.63
CA GLU A 259 -29.42 5.29 -15.11
C GLU A 259 -29.17 5.10 -13.60
N THR A 260 -29.95 4.21 -12.95
CA THR A 260 -29.68 3.71 -11.60
C THR A 260 -29.21 2.27 -11.68
N VAL A 261 -28.09 1.96 -11.05
CA VAL A 261 -27.58 0.58 -10.93
C VAL A 261 -28.15 -0.01 -9.64
N LYS A 262 -28.76 -1.19 -9.75
CA LYS A 262 -29.29 -1.94 -8.61
C LYS A 262 -28.79 -3.38 -8.67
N VAL A 263 -28.00 -3.79 -7.69
CA VAL A 263 -27.39 -5.12 -7.66
C VAL A 263 -27.77 -5.83 -6.38
N THR A 264 -28.41 -6.98 -6.50
CA THR A 264 -28.70 -7.85 -5.35
C THR A 264 -27.61 -8.92 -5.26
N LEU A 265 -26.81 -8.86 -4.20
CA LEU A 265 -25.86 -9.91 -3.84
C LEU A 265 -26.59 -10.94 -2.98
N VAL A 266 -26.49 -12.21 -3.36
CA VAL A 266 -26.94 -13.36 -2.57
C VAL A 266 -25.71 -14.20 -2.24
N ASN A 267 -25.48 -14.50 -0.96
CA ASN A 267 -24.44 -15.47 -0.59
C ASN A 267 -25.06 -16.86 -0.51
N ASP A 268 -24.79 -17.70 -1.51
CA ASP A 268 -25.35 -19.05 -1.53
C ASP A 268 -24.64 -19.93 -0.47
N ASP A 269 -23.29 -19.97 -0.48
CA ASP A 269 -22.52 -20.89 0.39
C ASP A 269 -21.08 -20.48 0.73
N VAL A 270 -20.66 -19.22 0.50
CA VAL A 270 -19.30 -18.76 0.86
C VAL A 270 -19.19 -18.57 2.38
N PRO A 271 -18.43 -19.43 3.10
CA PRO A 271 -18.56 -19.56 4.57
C PRO A 271 -18.23 -18.30 5.36
N ASP A 272 -17.22 -17.56 4.91
CA ASP A 272 -16.68 -16.39 5.60
C ASP A 272 -17.54 -15.12 5.41
N GLY A 273 -18.62 -15.22 4.64
CA GLY A 273 -19.42 -14.07 4.19
C GLY A 273 -18.83 -13.39 2.96
N VAL A 274 -19.62 -12.50 2.34
CA VAL A 274 -19.22 -11.71 1.17
C VAL A 274 -19.79 -10.29 1.24
N THR A 275 -19.16 -9.37 0.52
CA THR A 275 -19.71 -8.05 0.19
C THR A 275 -19.43 -7.72 -1.29
N LEU A 276 -19.84 -6.54 -1.75
CA LEU A 276 -19.40 -5.96 -3.02
C LEU A 276 -18.89 -4.54 -2.74
N HIS A 277 -17.60 -4.33 -2.94
CA HIS A 277 -17.03 -3.01 -3.07
C HIS A 277 -16.98 -2.61 -4.55
N TRP A 278 -17.25 -1.34 -4.84
CA TRP A 278 -17.34 -0.77 -6.18
C TRP A 278 -16.06 0.02 -6.48
N HIS A 279 -14.99 -0.71 -6.76
CA HIS A 279 -13.64 -0.15 -6.86
C HIS A 279 -13.56 0.98 -7.87
N GLY A 280 -13.27 2.17 -7.34
CA GLY A 280 -13.15 3.41 -8.09
C GLY A 280 -14.48 4.04 -8.51
N TYR A 281 -15.63 3.53 -8.06
CA TYR A 281 -16.93 4.16 -8.30
C TYR A 281 -17.40 4.92 -7.07
N ASP A 282 -17.72 6.20 -7.22
CA ASP A 282 -18.13 7.09 -6.13
C ASP A 282 -19.61 6.85 -5.82
N VAL A 283 -19.87 5.71 -5.18
CA VAL A 283 -21.18 5.35 -4.66
C VAL A 283 -21.50 6.20 -3.42
N PRO A 284 -22.78 6.31 -3.00
CA PRO A 284 -23.11 6.76 -1.65
C PRO A 284 -22.50 5.83 -0.60
N ASN A 285 -22.02 6.37 0.52
CA ASN A 285 -21.26 5.60 1.52
C ASN A 285 -21.98 4.35 2.05
N ALA A 286 -23.32 4.36 2.14
CA ALA A 286 -24.10 3.17 2.53
C ALA A 286 -24.01 1.98 1.56
N MET A 287 -23.41 2.17 0.38
CA MET A 287 -23.27 1.18 -0.69
C MET A 287 -21.81 0.76 -0.94
N ASP A 288 -20.87 1.24 -0.13
CA ASP A 288 -19.43 1.04 -0.37
C ASP A 288 -18.97 -0.42 -0.16
N GLY A 289 -19.73 -1.23 0.59
CA GLY A 289 -19.44 -2.66 0.71
C GLY A 289 -18.41 -3.04 1.77
N VAL A 290 -18.04 -2.14 2.67
CA VAL A 290 -16.99 -2.38 3.68
C VAL A 290 -17.60 -2.99 4.94
N PRO A 291 -17.35 -4.28 5.23
CA PRO A 291 -17.92 -4.95 6.39
C PRO A 291 -17.38 -4.32 7.69
N GLY A 292 -18.28 -4.03 8.63
CA GLY A 292 -17.93 -3.40 9.90
C GLY A 292 -17.77 -1.88 9.83
N VAL A 293 -17.93 -1.27 8.65
CA VAL A 293 -17.89 0.19 8.46
C VAL A 293 -19.15 0.71 7.78
N THR A 294 -19.52 0.20 6.60
CA THR A 294 -20.69 0.69 5.84
C THR A 294 -21.83 -0.31 5.78
N GLN A 295 -21.55 -1.59 6.06
CA GLN A 295 -22.51 -2.67 6.20
C GLN A 295 -21.93 -3.82 7.06
N ASP A 296 -22.75 -4.84 7.34
CA ASP A 296 -22.25 -6.14 7.80
C ASP A 296 -21.98 -7.06 6.59
N ALA A 297 -21.12 -8.07 6.79
CA ALA A 297 -20.87 -9.11 5.80
C ALA A 297 -22.15 -9.92 5.51
N VAL A 298 -22.41 -10.22 4.24
CA VAL A 298 -23.53 -11.07 3.83
C VAL A 298 -23.15 -12.53 4.07
N MET A 299 -23.63 -13.10 5.18
CA MET A 299 -23.40 -14.51 5.53
C MET A 299 -24.16 -15.48 4.61
N PRO A 300 -23.78 -16.78 4.54
CA PRO A 300 -24.51 -17.78 3.76
C PRO A 300 -26.02 -17.78 4.00
N GLY A 301 -26.80 -17.83 2.92
CA GLY A 301 -28.26 -17.71 2.90
C GLY A 301 -28.77 -16.26 3.00
N GLY A 302 -27.90 -15.28 3.22
CA GLY A 302 -28.23 -13.86 3.27
C GLY A 302 -28.18 -13.17 1.91
N SER A 303 -28.70 -11.94 1.87
CA SER A 303 -28.59 -11.06 0.71
C SER A 303 -28.46 -9.59 1.11
N PHE A 304 -27.93 -8.78 0.19
CA PHE A 304 -27.88 -7.33 0.30
C PHE A 304 -28.11 -6.69 -1.07
N THR A 305 -28.85 -5.59 -1.13
CA THR A 305 -29.10 -4.85 -2.37
C THR A 305 -28.36 -3.51 -2.34
N TYR A 306 -27.45 -3.34 -3.28
CA TYR A 306 -26.76 -2.09 -3.57
C TYR A 306 -27.56 -1.30 -4.59
N GLU A 307 -27.71 0.00 -4.36
CA GLU A 307 -28.43 0.89 -5.28
C GLU A 307 -27.78 2.27 -5.32
N PHE A 308 -27.33 2.69 -6.50
CA PHE A 308 -26.62 3.95 -6.69
C PHE A 308 -26.79 4.48 -8.13
N PRO A 309 -26.67 5.81 -8.32
CA PRO A 309 -26.77 6.41 -9.65
C PRO A 309 -25.54 6.07 -10.49
N ALA A 310 -25.76 5.79 -11.78
CA ALA A 310 -24.70 5.73 -12.78
C ALA A 310 -24.25 7.17 -13.12
N ALA A 311 -23.55 7.85 -12.21
CA ALA A 311 -23.15 9.25 -12.37
C ALA A 311 -21.82 9.43 -13.13
N GLN A 312 -20.94 8.44 -13.06
CA GLN A 312 -19.57 8.50 -13.59
C GLN A 312 -19.42 7.54 -14.76
N THR A 313 -18.93 8.01 -15.90
CA THR A 313 -18.60 7.17 -17.06
C THR A 313 -17.21 6.61 -16.92
N GLY A 314 -16.97 5.38 -17.39
CA GLY A 314 -15.62 4.82 -17.41
C GLY A 314 -15.57 3.33 -17.13
N THR A 315 -14.35 2.87 -16.86
CA THR A 315 -14.03 1.48 -16.53
C THR A 315 -13.76 1.34 -15.04
N TYR A 316 -14.60 0.57 -14.39
CA TYR A 316 -14.55 0.25 -12.97
C TYR A 316 -14.65 -1.26 -12.80
N TRP A 317 -14.59 -1.72 -11.57
CA TRP A 317 -14.75 -3.13 -11.25
C TRP A 317 -15.33 -3.28 -9.86
N TYR A 318 -15.70 -4.50 -9.50
CA TYR A 318 -16.22 -4.82 -8.19
C TYR A 318 -15.55 -6.08 -7.65
N HIS A 319 -15.41 -6.16 -6.34
CA HIS A 319 -14.88 -7.34 -5.66
C HIS A 319 -15.43 -7.47 -4.25
N THR A 320 -15.24 -8.63 -3.62
CA THR A 320 -15.56 -8.75 -2.18
C THR A 320 -14.57 -7.92 -1.36
N HIS A 321 -15.09 -7.23 -0.35
CA HIS A 321 -14.28 -6.57 0.68
C HIS A 321 -14.37 -7.34 2.02
N GLN A 322 -15.00 -8.52 2.02
CA GLN A 322 -14.98 -9.45 3.15
C GLN A 322 -13.87 -10.49 2.95
N ASN A 323 -12.86 -10.47 3.82
CA ASN A 323 -11.64 -11.30 3.75
C ASN A 323 -11.00 -11.23 2.36
N ALA A 324 -10.82 -10.01 1.83
CA ALA A 324 -10.47 -9.81 0.44
C ALA A 324 -9.14 -10.47 0.07
N ALA A 325 -8.12 -10.39 0.93
CA ALA A 325 -6.82 -11.03 0.71
C ALA A 325 -6.90 -12.55 0.55
N ALA A 326 -7.93 -13.20 1.08
CA ALA A 326 -8.16 -14.64 0.94
C ALA A 326 -9.14 -14.99 -0.18
N ASN A 327 -10.10 -14.11 -0.47
CA ASN A 327 -11.26 -14.42 -1.30
C ASN A 327 -11.19 -13.81 -2.71
N VAL A 328 -10.61 -12.62 -2.88
CA VAL A 328 -10.40 -12.02 -4.21
C VAL A 328 -9.48 -12.90 -5.07
N PRO A 329 -8.32 -13.41 -4.58
CA PRO A 329 -7.48 -14.33 -5.35
C PRO A 329 -8.14 -15.66 -5.72
N LYS A 330 -9.32 -15.96 -5.17
CA LYS A 330 -10.11 -17.15 -5.48
C LYS A 330 -11.20 -16.89 -6.52
N GLY A 331 -11.47 -15.63 -6.90
CA GLY A 331 -12.38 -15.30 -7.99
C GLY A 331 -13.55 -14.36 -7.69
N LEU A 332 -13.67 -13.82 -6.48
CA LEU A 332 -14.75 -12.87 -6.14
C LEU A 332 -14.46 -11.45 -6.66
N TYR A 333 -14.49 -11.30 -7.99
CA TYR A 333 -14.36 -10.02 -8.70
C TYR A 333 -15.17 -10.01 -10.01
N GLY A 334 -15.42 -8.83 -10.58
CA GLY A 334 -16.00 -8.65 -11.92
C GLY A 334 -15.92 -7.20 -12.40
N ALA A 335 -16.29 -6.93 -13.65
CA ALA A 335 -16.16 -5.59 -14.25
C ALA A 335 -17.45 -4.75 -14.12
N LEU A 336 -17.30 -3.44 -13.93
CA LEU A 336 -18.38 -2.44 -13.98
C LEU A 336 -18.05 -1.40 -15.05
N ILE A 337 -18.84 -1.35 -16.11
CA ILE A 337 -18.68 -0.38 -17.19
C ILE A 337 -19.85 0.60 -17.19
N VAL A 338 -19.55 1.89 -17.21
CA VAL A 338 -20.58 2.92 -17.36
C VAL A 338 -20.33 3.70 -18.65
N ASP A 339 -21.23 3.51 -19.61
CA ASP A 339 -21.21 4.18 -20.90
C ASP A 339 -21.66 5.65 -20.78
N PRO A 340 -21.18 6.55 -21.66
CA PRO A 340 -21.70 7.90 -21.75
C PRO A 340 -23.19 7.91 -22.16
N PRO A 341 -23.91 9.03 -21.98
CA PRO A 341 -25.36 9.10 -22.26
C PRO A 341 -25.73 8.77 -23.71
N ALA A 342 -24.82 9.00 -24.64
CA ALA A 342 -24.97 8.65 -26.05
C ALA A 342 -24.87 7.12 -26.32
N GLY A 343 -24.52 6.34 -25.30
CA GLY A 343 -24.20 4.92 -25.41
C GLY A 343 -22.77 4.67 -25.93
N PRO A 344 -22.41 3.40 -26.13
CA PRO A 344 -21.11 3.04 -26.70
C PRO A 344 -20.96 3.62 -28.12
N ALA A 345 -19.75 4.04 -28.50
CA ALA A 345 -19.54 4.60 -29.82
C ALA A 345 -19.81 3.56 -30.93
N PRO A 346 -20.60 3.92 -31.95
CA PRO A 346 -20.83 3.04 -33.10
C PRO A 346 -19.51 2.67 -33.81
N GLY A 347 -19.39 1.40 -34.19
CA GLY A 347 -18.24 0.90 -34.94
C GLY A 347 -16.93 0.81 -34.14
N VAL A 348 -16.98 0.94 -32.81
CA VAL A 348 -15.87 0.63 -31.90
C VAL A 348 -16.06 -0.77 -31.34
N LEU A 349 -15.02 -1.60 -31.45
CA LEU A 349 -14.92 -2.84 -30.70
C LEU A 349 -14.46 -2.50 -29.28
N ASP A 350 -15.38 -2.57 -28.33
CA ASP A 350 -15.15 -2.22 -26.92
C ASP A 350 -15.09 -3.50 -26.07
N LEU A 351 -13.93 -3.79 -25.47
CA LEU A 351 -13.67 -5.04 -24.76
C LEU A 351 -13.15 -4.78 -23.36
N SER A 352 -13.84 -5.35 -22.37
CA SER A 352 -13.36 -5.45 -20.99
C SER A 352 -12.40 -6.63 -20.84
N VAL A 353 -11.23 -6.36 -20.28
CA VAL A 353 -10.17 -7.35 -20.11
C VAL A 353 -9.73 -7.35 -18.64
N PRO A 354 -10.54 -7.90 -17.71
CA PRO A 354 -10.07 -8.16 -16.36
C PRO A 354 -8.99 -9.23 -16.39
N VAL A 355 -7.86 -8.94 -15.76
CA VAL A 355 -6.70 -9.84 -15.70
C VAL A 355 -6.46 -10.24 -14.25
N HIS A 356 -6.37 -11.55 -14.02
CA HIS A 356 -6.33 -12.13 -12.67
C HIS A 356 -5.49 -13.41 -12.63
N SER A 357 -4.77 -13.63 -11.55
CA SER A 357 -4.07 -14.90 -11.31
C SER A 357 -4.94 -15.85 -10.48
N LEU A 358 -5.26 -17.03 -11.00
CA LEU A 358 -6.03 -18.05 -10.29
C LEU A 358 -5.45 -19.45 -10.51
N GLY A 359 -5.20 -20.18 -9.41
CA GLY A 359 -4.72 -21.56 -9.47
C GLY A 359 -3.40 -21.74 -10.23
N GLY A 360 -2.57 -20.69 -10.31
CA GLY A 360 -1.32 -20.68 -11.08
C GLY A 360 -1.47 -20.32 -12.56
N ALA A 361 -2.69 -20.13 -13.06
CA ALA A 361 -2.97 -19.59 -14.39
C ALA A 361 -3.17 -18.07 -14.33
N THR A 362 -2.88 -17.38 -15.45
CA THR A 362 -3.22 -15.97 -15.65
C THR A 362 -4.43 -15.92 -16.58
N LEU A 363 -5.55 -15.40 -16.08
CA LEU A 363 -6.78 -15.26 -16.82
C LEU A 363 -6.83 -13.89 -17.50
N PHE A 364 -7.18 -13.86 -18.80
CA PHE A 364 -7.59 -12.65 -19.52
C PHE A 364 -9.08 -12.78 -19.82
N GLY A 365 -9.92 -12.03 -19.10
CA GLY A 365 -11.34 -12.34 -19.03
C GLY A 365 -11.55 -13.69 -18.33
N SER A 366 -12.20 -14.63 -19.02
CA SER A 366 -12.39 -16.01 -18.55
C SER A 366 -11.39 -17.02 -19.15
N HIS A 367 -10.37 -16.53 -19.87
CA HIS A 367 -9.45 -17.37 -20.65
C HIS A 367 -8.09 -17.55 -19.96
N SER A 368 -7.73 -18.80 -19.67
CA SER A 368 -6.37 -19.19 -19.23
C SER A 368 -5.44 -19.48 -20.42
N ALA A 369 -6.03 -19.82 -21.57
CA ALA A 369 -5.35 -19.85 -22.87
C ALA A 369 -5.40 -18.48 -23.57
N THR A 370 -4.79 -18.36 -24.75
CA THR A 370 -4.87 -17.14 -25.56
C THR A 370 -6.32 -16.87 -25.96
N TRP A 371 -6.90 -15.78 -25.44
CA TRP A 371 -8.19 -15.27 -25.90
C TRP A 371 -8.00 -14.71 -27.32
N THR A 372 -8.68 -15.32 -28.29
CA THR A 372 -8.70 -14.82 -29.67
C THR A 372 -9.98 -14.05 -29.92
N GLN A 373 -9.85 -12.83 -30.45
CA GLN A 373 -10.98 -11.96 -30.76
C GLN A 373 -10.86 -11.43 -32.18
N ASP A 374 -11.89 -11.65 -32.99
CA ASP A 374 -11.94 -11.13 -34.35
C ASP A 374 -12.12 -9.60 -34.35
N ALA A 375 -11.33 -8.91 -35.17
CA ALA A 375 -11.40 -7.48 -35.42
C ALA A 375 -10.98 -7.18 -36.87
N ALA A 376 -11.88 -6.61 -37.68
CA ALA A 376 -11.56 -6.29 -39.07
C ALA A 376 -10.55 -5.13 -39.16
N PRO A 377 -9.62 -5.13 -40.14
CA PRO A 377 -8.71 -4.00 -40.34
C PRO A 377 -9.47 -2.68 -40.50
N GLY A 378 -8.97 -1.62 -39.87
CA GLY A 378 -9.62 -0.30 -39.80
C GLY A 378 -10.65 -0.14 -38.69
N THR A 379 -11.04 -1.22 -37.99
CA THR A 379 -11.92 -1.14 -36.81
C THR A 379 -11.22 -0.36 -35.69
N ARG A 380 -11.91 0.61 -35.08
CA ARG A 380 -11.43 1.22 -33.84
C ARG A 380 -11.66 0.25 -32.69
N VAL A 381 -10.66 0.05 -31.85
CA VAL A 381 -10.72 -0.87 -30.71
C VAL A 381 -10.43 -0.09 -29.45
N ARG A 382 -11.24 -0.29 -28.41
CA ARG A 382 -10.98 0.15 -27.04
C ARG A 382 -10.82 -1.08 -26.16
N LEU A 383 -9.64 -1.24 -25.58
CA LEU A 383 -9.31 -2.31 -24.64
C LEU A 383 -9.33 -1.73 -23.23
N ARG A 384 -10.29 -2.15 -22.40
CA ARG A 384 -10.42 -1.75 -21.00
C ARG A 384 -9.67 -2.76 -20.13
N ILE A 385 -8.39 -2.50 -19.92
CA ILE A 385 -7.49 -3.38 -19.17
C ILE A 385 -7.73 -3.12 -17.68
N ILE A 386 -8.11 -4.15 -16.94
CA ILE A 386 -8.42 -4.05 -15.51
C ILE A 386 -7.49 -5.00 -14.76
N ASN A 387 -6.61 -4.46 -13.91
CA ASN A 387 -5.79 -5.29 -13.05
C ASN A 387 -6.58 -5.71 -11.82
N THR A 388 -7.27 -6.84 -11.91
CA THR A 388 -8.06 -7.42 -10.82
C THR A 388 -7.23 -8.29 -9.87
N ASP A 389 -5.91 -8.33 -10.05
CA ASP A 389 -4.98 -9.04 -9.18
C ASP A 389 -4.57 -8.17 -7.97
N GLN A 390 -3.93 -8.79 -6.99
CA GLN A 390 -3.48 -8.15 -5.75
C GLN A 390 -2.08 -7.50 -5.87
N THR A 391 -1.47 -7.51 -7.04
CA THR A 391 -0.14 -6.92 -7.26
C THR A 391 -0.12 -6.04 -8.49
N THR A 392 0.78 -5.06 -8.52
CA THR A 392 1.08 -4.32 -9.75
C THR A 392 1.46 -5.28 -10.86
N GLN A 393 0.90 -5.06 -12.05
CA GLN A 393 1.14 -5.84 -13.25
C GLN A 393 1.78 -4.97 -14.34
N ARG A 394 2.51 -5.58 -15.28
CA ARG A 394 3.11 -4.88 -16.43
C ARG A 394 2.59 -5.46 -17.73
N PHE A 395 1.84 -4.65 -18.46
CA PHE A 395 1.23 -5.05 -19.73
C PHE A 395 2.02 -4.51 -20.93
N SER A 396 1.84 -5.14 -22.09
CA SER A 396 2.31 -4.59 -23.35
C SER A 396 1.25 -4.78 -24.43
N VAL A 397 1.10 -3.78 -25.31
CA VAL A 397 0.33 -3.90 -26.55
C VAL A 397 1.31 -3.95 -27.71
N ALA A 398 1.29 -5.05 -28.46
CA ALA A 398 2.24 -5.33 -29.54
C ALA A 398 1.53 -5.43 -30.89
N GLY A 399 2.24 -5.07 -31.96
CA GLY A 399 1.76 -5.14 -33.34
C GLY A 399 1.10 -3.86 -33.86
N VAL A 400 0.87 -2.85 -33.02
CA VAL A 400 0.30 -1.57 -33.43
C VAL A 400 0.71 -0.45 -32.49
N SER A 401 0.74 0.79 -32.98
CA SER A 401 0.76 1.97 -32.12
C SER A 401 -0.63 2.19 -31.50
N PHE A 402 -0.67 2.70 -30.29
CA PHE A 402 -1.91 2.91 -29.54
C PHE A 402 -1.86 4.22 -28.75
N ARG A 403 -2.97 4.60 -28.15
CA ARG A 403 -3.06 5.72 -27.20
C ARG A 403 -3.68 5.25 -25.91
N LEU A 404 -3.29 5.84 -24.79
CA LEU A 404 -4.00 5.68 -23.53
C LEU A 404 -5.12 6.71 -23.50
N ALA A 405 -6.36 6.22 -23.48
CA ALA A 405 -7.58 7.02 -23.52
C ALA A 405 -8.11 7.34 -22.13
N ALA A 406 -8.00 6.42 -21.17
CA ALA A 406 -8.42 6.67 -19.79
C ALA A 406 -7.51 5.99 -18.76
N VAL A 407 -7.47 6.56 -17.55
CA VAL A 407 -6.81 6.00 -16.37
C VAL A 407 -7.83 5.96 -15.25
N ASP A 408 -8.02 4.80 -14.63
CA ASP A 408 -8.93 4.60 -13.48
C ASP A 408 -10.36 5.14 -13.73
N GLY A 409 -10.85 5.02 -14.96
CA GLY A 409 -12.16 5.51 -15.38
C GLY A 409 -12.20 6.99 -15.79
N GLY A 410 -11.15 7.77 -15.49
CA GLY A 410 -11.00 9.15 -15.94
C GLY A 410 -10.45 9.28 -17.36
N GLU A 411 -11.23 9.85 -18.28
CA GLU A 411 -10.84 10.11 -19.67
C GLU A 411 -9.69 11.14 -19.78
N LEU A 412 -8.66 10.79 -20.55
CA LEU A 412 -7.56 11.66 -20.91
C LEU A 412 -7.90 12.44 -22.19
N GLY A 413 -8.44 13.65 -22.04
CA GLY A 413 -8.25 14.69 -23.06
C GLY A 413 -9.43 15.35 -23.75
N THR A 414 -10.67 15.28 -23.24
CA THR A 414 -11.69 16.33 -23.48
C THR A 414 -12.68 16.41 -22.33
N ALA A 415 -13.30 17.59 -22.14
CA ALA A 415 -14.37 17.82 -21.16
C ALA A 415 -15.69 17.09 -21.48
N ASP A 416 -15.81 16.47 -22.66
CA ASP A 416 -17.10 16.08 -23.24
C ASP A 416 -17.27 14.56 -23.46
N GLY A 417 -16.33 13.72 -23.01
CA GLY A 417 -16.48 12.26 -23.03
C GLY A 417 -16.67 11.63 -24.42
N ALA A 418 -16.36 12.36 -25.50
CA ALA A 418 -16.50 11.89 -26.86
C ALA A 418 -15.28 11.04 -27.27
N LEU A 419 -15.52 9.77 -27.57
CA LEU A 419 -14.58 8.81 -28.18
C LEU A 419 -13.99 9.36 -29.50
N GLY A 420 -12.86 10.05 -29.44
CA GLY A 420 -12.16 10.52 -30.65
C GLY A 420 -11.27 11.77 -30.53
N ALA A 421 -11.20 12.43 -29.38
CA ALA A 421 -10.31 13.59 -29.18
C ALA A 421 -9.22 13.28 -28.13
N VAL A 422 -8.44 12.23 -28.37
CA VAL A 422 -7.32 11.86 -27.49
C VAL A 422 -6.12 12.74 -27.82
N ASN A 423 -5.80 13.69 -26.95
CA ASN A 423 -4.68 14.63 -27.12
C ASN A 423 -3.35 14.11 -26.49
N GLY A 424 -3.17 12.79 -26.45
CA GLY A 424 -1.93 12.11 -26.03
C GLY A 424 -1.09 11.64 -27.23
N GLY A 425 0.22 11.54 -27.04
CA GLY A 425 1.12 10.97 -28.05
C GLY A 425 0.84 9.48 -28.31
N GLU A 426 1.12 9.01 -29.52
CA GLU A 426 1.09 7.57 -29.81
C GLU A 426 2.19 6.85 -29.05
N LEU A 427 1.83 5.73 -28.44
CA LEU A 427 2.71 4.80 -27.76
C LEU A 427 2.96 3.61 -28.66
N SER A 428 4.19 3.08 -28.63
CA SER A 428 4.57 1.88 -29.36
C SER A 428 5.74 1.22 -28.64
N GLY A 429 5.66 -0.09 -28.41
CA GLY A 429 6.66 -0.82 -27.63
C GLY A 429 6.81 -0.28 -26.21
N THR A 430 5.76 0.30 -25.64
CA THR A 430 5.74 0.87 -24.29
C THR A 430 5.15 -0.16 -23.32
N ALA A 431 5.84 -0.42 -22.22
CA ALA A 431 5.30 -1.22 -21.13
C ALA A 431 4.34 -0.37 -20.29
N LEU A 432 3.19 -0.94 -19.94
CA LEU A 432 2.12 -0.29 -19.19
C LEU A 432 2.12 -0.86 -17.76
N PRO A 433 2.84 -0.24 -16.81
CA PRO A 433 2.70 -0.58 -15.41
C PRO A 433 1.30 -0.17 -14.93
N LEU A 434 0.60 -1.11 -14.30
CA LEU A 434 -0.77 -0.94 -13.84
C LEU A 434 -0.84 -1.40 -12.38
N ALA A 435 -1.19 -0.47 -11.48
CA ALA A 435 -1.41 -0.74 -10.07
C ALA A 435 -2.37 -1.92 -9.85
N ALA A 436 -2.26 -2.63 -8.72
CA ALA A 436 -3.35 -3.51 -8.28
C ALA A 436 -4.63 -2.67 -8.15
N GLY A 437 -5.73 -3.14 -8.73
CA GLY A 437 -6.99 -2.40 -8.83
C GLY A 437 -7.03 -1.26 -9.85
N GLY A 438 -5.90 -0.95 -10.49
CA GLY A 438 -5.81 0.10 -11.52
C GLY A 438 -6.42 -0.33 -12.85
N ARG A 439 -6.89 0.67 -13.63
CA ARG A 439 -7.43 0.45 -14.99
C ARG A 439 -6.79 1.37 -16.01
N TYR A 440 -6.56 0.82 -17.20
CA TYR A 440 -6.22 1.60 -18.39
C TYR A 440 -7.15 1.25 -19.53
N ASP A 441 -7.69 2.28 -20.19
CA ASP A 441 -8.36 2.12 -21.46
C ASP A 441 -7.40 2.50 -22.58
N VAL A 442 -7.09 1.54 -23.44
CA VAL A 442 -6.21 1.72 -24.59
C VAL A 442 -7.02 1.76 -25.87
N GLU A 443 -6.75 2.76 -26.71
CA GLU A 443 -7.35 2.89 -28.03
C GLU A 443 -6.36 2.65 -29.15
N LEU A 444 -6.78 1.86 -30.15
CA LEU A 444 -6.00 1.56 -31.34
C LEU A 444 -6.92 1.41 -32.56
N THR A 445 -6.33 1.50 -33.74
CA THR A 445 -7.02 1.12 -35.00
C THR A 445 -6.44 -0.21 -35.48
N MET A 446 -7.32 -1.19 -35.67
CA MET A 446 -6.92 -2.55 -36.01
C MET A 446 -6.13 -2.57 -37.33
N PRO A 447 -4.87 -3.07 -37.36
CA PRO A 447 -4.10 -3.18 -38.59
C PRO A 447 -4.49 -4.41 -39.42
N GLY A 448 -3.81 -4.62 -40.55
CA GLY A 448 -3.99 -5.79 -41.42
C GLY A 448 -3.42 -7.11 -40.87
N HIS A 449 -2.95 -7.13 -39.63
CA HIS A 449 -2.30 -8.26 -38.96
C HIS A 449 -2.70 -8.31 -37.48
N ALA A 450 -2.28 -9.35 -36.77
CA ALA A 450 -2.67 -9.55 -35.37
C ALA A 450 -2.07 -8.51 -34.41
N VAL A 451 -2.85 -8.11 -33.41
CA VAL A 451 -2.43 -7.25 -32.29
C VAL A 451 -2.53 -8.05 -31.00
N GLN A 452 -1.56 -7.90 -30.11
CA GLN A 452 -1.47 -8.69 -28.89
C GLN A 452 -1.46 -7.81 -27.65
N LEU A 453 -2.29 -8.12 -26.67
CA LEU A 453 -2.17 -7.66 -25.30
C LEU A 453 -1.64 -8.81 -24.46
N ALA A 454 -0.54 -8.57 -23.75
CA ALA A 454 0.14 -9.58 -22.95
C ALA A 454 0.61 -9.01 -21.61
N LEU A 455 0.80 -9.92 -20.64
CA LEU A 455 1.29 -9.63 -19.30
C LEU A 455 2.73 -10.13 -19.15
N GLU A 456 3.59 -9.36 -18.51
CA GLU A 456 4.96 -9.78 -18.20
C GLU A 456 4.98 -11.03 -17.29
N GLY A 457 5.78 -12.03 -17.65
CA GLY A 457 5.92 -13.26 -16.85
C GLY A 457 4.77 -14.27 -17.01
N ALA A 458 3.67 -13.91 -17.67
CA ALA A 458 2.61 -14.87 -17.99
C ALA A 458 3.15 -15.99 -18.90
N ARG A 459 3.02 -17.25 -18.44
CA ARG A 459 3.49 -18.43 -19.18
C ARG A 459 2.56 -18.81 -20.33
N ALA A 460 1.28 -18.56 -20.14
CA ALA A 460 0.18 -18.76 -21.06
C ALA A 460 -0.87 -17.66 -20.81
N GLY A 461 -1.87 -17.55 -21.68
CA GLY A 461 -2.86 -16.47 -21.63
C GLY A 461 -2.47 -15.24 -22.46
N GLY A 462 -3.33 -14.24 -22.42
CA GLY A 462 -3.23 -13.01 -23.22
C GLY A 462 -4.38 -12.88 -24.22
N LEU A 463 -4.48 -11.70 -24.84
CA LEU A 463 -5.49 -11.39 -25.84
C LEU A 463 -4.82 -11.16 -27.20
N SER A 464 -5.27 -11.89 -28.21
CA SER A 464 -4.89 -11.70 -29.62
C SER A 464 -6.10 -11.20 -30.41
N LEU A 465 -6.05 -9.94 -30.83
CA LEU A 465 -6.97 -9.40 -31.83
C LEU A 465 -6.50 -9.82 -33.21
N VAL A 466 -7.37 -10.42 -34.03
CA VAL A 466 -6.99 -10.95 -35.35
C VAL A 466 -7.94 -10.51 -36.46
N PRO A 467 -7.45 -10.21 -37.67
CA PRO A 467 -8.30 -10.05 -38.84
C PRO A 467 -9.13 -11.33 -39.09
N PRO A 468 -10.43 -11.21 -39.42
CA PRO A 468 -11.26 -12.38 -39.72
C PRO A 468 -10.65 -13.24 -40.84
N GLY A 469 -10.64 -14.56 -40.65
CA GLY A 469 -10.06 -15.51 -41.61
C GLY A 469 -8.54 -15.66 -41.55
N SER A 470 -7.86 -15.10 -40.54
CA SER A 470 -6.43 -15.30 -40.32
C SER A 470 -6.09 -16.79 -40.12
N ALA A 471 -5.16 -17.31 -40.92
CA ALA A 471 -4.78 -18.72 -40.89
C ALA A 471 -3.96 -19.13 -39.66
N ALA A 472 -3.32 -18.17 -38.98
CA ALA A 472 -2.53 -18.40 -37.78
C ALA A 472 -2.78 -17.30 -36.75
N VAL A 473 -3.09 -17.69 -35.51
CA VAL A 473 -3.19 -16.79 -34.36
C VAL A 473 -1.88 -16.85 -33.59
N PRO A 474 -1.05 -15.79 -33.62
CA PRO A 474 0.17 -15.80 -32.85
C PRO A 474 -0.17 -15.73 -31.35
N ALA A 475 0.54 -16.52 -30.53
CA ALA A 475 0.41 -16.45 -29.08
C ALA A 475 0.79 -15.05 -28.58
N ALA A 476 0.02 -14.51 -27.64
CA ALA A 476 0.30 -13.24 -27.01
C ALA A 476 1.64 -13.30 -26.27
N ARG A 477 2.54 -12.36 -26.55
CA ARG A 477 3.86 -12.28 -25.89
C ARG A 477 4.13 -10.88 -25.40
N PHE A 478 4.60 -10.79 -24.17
CA PHE A 478 5.02 -9.52 -23.60
C PHE A 478 6.20 -8.94 -24.40
N VAL A 479 6.07 -7.68 -24.79
CA VAL A 479 7.13 -6.92 -25.44
C VAL A 479 7.69 -5.91 -24.43
N SER A 480 8.95 -6.11 -24.06
CA SER A 480 9.66 -5.19 -23.18
C SER A 480 9.99 -3.88 -23.89
N GLY A 481 10.01 -2.79 -23.13
CA GLY A 481 10.34 -1.46 -23.59
C GLY A 481 10.32 -0.46 -22.43
N PRO A 482 10.46 0.85 -22.72
CA PRO A 482 10.33 1.87 -21.68
C PRO A 482 8.93 1.79 -21.06
N GLU A 483 8.86 2.04 -19.75
CA GLU A 483 7.59 2.16 -19.05
C GLU A 483 6.89 3.46 -19.41
N LEU A 484 5.57 3.41 -19.48
CA LEU A 484 4.73 4.59 -19.53
C LEU A 484 5.00 5.46 -18.29
N ASP A 485 5.41 6.70 -18.54
CA ASP A 485 5.52 7.73 -17.51
C ASP A 485 4.23 8.56 -17.48
N LEU A 486 3.32 8.21 -16.56
CA LEU A 486 2.08 8.96 -16.37
C LEU A 486 2.31 10.43 -16.00
N ALA A 487 3.45 10.79 -15.39
CA ALA A 487 3.72 12.17 -15.03
C ALA A 487 3.83 13.08 -16.26
N THR A 488 4.23 12.53 -17.41
CA THR A 488 4.46 13.28 -18.64
C THR A 488 3.49 12.94 -19.76
N TYR A 489 2.73 11.84 -19.64
CA TYR A 489 1.76 11.41 -20.64
C TYR A 489 0.42 12.14 -20.52
N GLY A 490 -0.19 12.43 -21.68
CA GLY A 490 -1.52 13.03 -21.79
C GLY A 490 -1.48 14.53 -22.05
N PRO A 491 -2.63 15.11 -22.46
CA PRO A 491 -2.71 16.52 -22.76
C PRO A 491 -2.54 17.39 -21.50
N PRO A 492 -2.04 18.62 -21.64
CA PRO A 492 -2.03 19.57 -20.54
C PRO A 492 -3.41 19.70 -19.89
N ALA A 493 -3.46 19.68 -18.56
CA ALA A 493 -4.69 19.89 -17.82
C ALA A 493 -5.37 21.21 -18.25
N ALA A 494 -6.65 21.13 -18.62
CA ALA A 494 -7.39 22.29 -19.11
C ALA A 494 -7.57 23.38 -18.04
N ASN A 495 -7.67 22.98 -16.76
CA ASN A 495 -7.84 23.86 -15.62
C ASN A 495 -6.77 23.59 -14.55
N PRO A 496 -6.26 24.62 -13.87
CA PRO A 496 -5.38 24.42 -12.72
C PRO A 496 -6.11 23.67 -11.59
N ALA A 497 -5.35 22.99 -10.75
CA ALA A 497 -5.91 22.39 -9.54
C ALA A 497 -6.45 23.47 -8.60
N PRO A 498 -7.61 23.25 -7.96
CA PRO A 498 -8.05 24.11 -6.87
C PRO A 498 -6.99 24.23 -5.78
N THR A 499 -6.91 25.38 -5.12
CA THR A 499 -6.04 25.57 -3.96
C THR A 499 -6.55 24.74 -2.79
N ALA A 500 -5.65 23.97 -2.18
CA ALA A 500 -5.94 23.23 -0.96
C ALA A 500 -6.15 24.19 0.23
N ASN A 501 -7.11 23.88 1.08
CA ASN A 501 -7.36 24.60 2.34
C ASN A 501 -6.71 23.92 3.55
N THR A 502 -6.35 22.64 3.42
CA THR A 502 -5.66 21.85 4.43
C THR A 502 -4.71 20.85 3.78
N SER A 503 -3.84 20.23 4.57
CA SER A 503 -2.89 19.23 4.08
C SER A 503 -2.72 18.07 5.05
N ALA A 504 -2.38 16.90 4.49
CA ALA A 504 -2.07 15.69 5.23
C ALA A 504 -0.84 15.01 4.63
N THR A 505 -0.16 14.19 5.43
CA THR A 505 0.96 13.38 4.97
C THR A 505 0.79 11.94 5.43
N TYR A 506 0.95 11.02 4.49
CA TYR A 506 0.97 9.58 4.73
C TYR A 506 2.37 9.07 4.45
N VAL A 507 3.02 8.54 5.48
CA VAL A 507 4.32 7.89 5.38
C VAL A 507 4.12 6.39 5.39
N LEU A 508 4.42 5.74 4.27
CA LEU A 508 4.32 4.29 4.12
C LEU A 508 5.66 3.67 4.52
N ASP A 509 5.66 2.85 5.56
CA ASP A 509 6.84 2.14 6.07
C ASP A 509 6.50 0.65 6.32
N HIS A 510 7.54 -0.17 6.45
CA HIS A 510 7.46 -1.56 6.90
C HIS A 510 8.16 -1.68 8.25
N LEU A 511 7.39 -1.87 9.34
CA LEU A 511 7.91 -1.78 10.72
C LEU A 511 7.49 -2.99 11.55
N ILE A 512 8.25 -3.30 12.61
CA ILE A 512 7.84 -4.32 13.58
C ILE A 512 6.68 -3.78 14.43
N ARG A 513 5.50 -4.36 14.24
CA ARG A 513 4.24 -4.02 14.92
C ARG A 513 3.47 -5.29 15.29
N PHE A 514 2.41 -5.12 16.08
CA PHE A 514 1.51 -6.22 16.41
C PHE A 514 0.18 -6.05 15.66
N VAL A 515 -0.09 -6.97 14.73
CA VAL A 515 -1.36 -7.08 14.01
C VAL A 515 -2.12 -8.26 14.61
N ASP A 516 -3.35 -8.02 15.08
CA ASP A 516 -4.15 -8.99 15.85
C ASP A 516 -3.40 -9.61 17.05
N GLY A 517 -2.55 -8.80 17.68
CA GLY A 517 -1.74 -9.22 18.81
C GLY A 517 -0.56 -10.14 18.48
N VAL A 518 -0.28 -10.39 17.20
CA VAL A 518 0.87 -11.16 16.73
C VAL A 518 1.96 -10.21 16.22
N PRO A 519 3.23 -10.34 16.67
CA PRO A 519 4.31 -9.51 16.14
C PRO A 519 4.59 -9.86 14.68
N ARG A 520 4.60 -8.85 13.82
CA ARG A 520 4.86 -8.95 12.38
C ARG A 520 5.75 -7.80 11.93
N PHE A 521 6.44 -8.00 10.82
CA PHE A 521 6.91 -6.87 10.02
C PHE A 521 5.69 -6.41 9.23
N ALA A 522 5.01 -5.39 9.75
CA ALA A 522 3.70 -4.95 9.32
C ALA A 522 3.80 -3.71 8.43
N PHE A 523 2.85 -3.57 7.52
CA PHE A 523 2.76 -2.42 6.65
C PHE A 523 2.06 -1.29 7.40
N THR A 524 2.72 -0.15 7.51
CA THR A 524 2.30 0.94 8.38
C THR A 524 2.04 2.21 7.60
N VAL A 525 1.06 2.99 8.07
CA VAL A 525 0.85 4.37 7.65
C VAL A 525 1.13 5.27 8.84
N ASN A 526 2.05 6.22 8.67
CA ASN A 526 2.52 7.10 9.74
C ASN A 526 2.96 6.30 10.98
N GLY A 527 3.56 5.13 10.79
CA GLY A 527 4.08 4.30 11.87
C GLY A 527 3.06 3.46 12.64
N ALA A 528 1.77 3.55 12.30
CA ALA A 528 0.70 2.78 12.93
C ALA A 528 0.17 1.68 11.98
N VAL A 529 -0.52 0.69 12.55
CA VAL A 529 -1.23 -0.37 11.81
C VAL A 529 -2.73 -0.27 12.10
N TYR A 530 -3.56 -0.74 11.19
CA TYR A 530 -4.99 -0.89 11.39
C TYR A 530 -5.31 -1.68 12.68
N PRO A 531 -6.37 -1.30 13.43
CA PRO A 531 -7.27 -0.16 13.23
C PRO A 531 -6.77 1.15 13.85
N ASN A 532 -5.49 1.22 14.24
CA ASN A 532 -4.93 2.30 15.04
C ASN A 532 -4.25 3.41 14.22
N ILE A 533 -4.33 3.35 12.90
CA ILE A 533 -3.92 4.46 12.04
C ILE A 533 -4.93 5.60 12.20
N THR A 534 -4.43 6.80 12.54
CA THR A 534 -5.28 7.99 12.68
C THR A 534 -5.99 8.29 11.36
N PRO A 535 -7.33 8.38 11.35
CA PRO A 535 -8.07 8.70 10.14
C PRO A 535 -7.83 10.15 9.70
N LEU A 536 -7.92 10.39 8.40
CA LEU A 536 -8.00 11.75 7.87
C LEU A 536 -9.43 12.28 8.09
N VAL A 537 -9.58 13.25 8.99
CA VAL A 537 -10.86 13.88 9.27
C VAL A 537 -11.04 15.11 8.40
N VAL A 538 -12.16 15.16 7.67
CA VAL A 538 -12.50 16.26 6.73
C VAL A 538 -13.91 16.79 6.99
N GLU A 539 -14.18 18.01 6.55
CA GLU A 539 -15.52 18.55 6.39
C GLU A 539 -15.93 18.52 4.91
N GLU A 540 -17.24 18.46 4.64
CA GLU A 540 -17.74 18.50 3.26
C GLU A 540 -17.31 19.79 2.56
N GLY A 541 -16.72 19.64 1.37
CA GLY A 541 -16.16 20.72 0.56
C GLY A 541 -14.68 21.01 0.80
N ASP A 542 -14.02 20.34 1.75
CA ASP A 542 -12.58 20.48 1.96
C ASP A 542 -11.77 20.09 0.73
N LYS A 543 -10.63 20.77 0.56
CA LYS A 543 -9.65 20.52 -0.51
C LYS A 543 -8.33 20.18 0.18
N VAL A 544 -8.08 18.89 0.33
CA VAL A 544 -6.94 18.38 1.09
C VAL A 544 -5.80 18.06 0.14
N GLN A 545 -4.66 18.73 0.31
CA GLN A 545 -3.43 18.26 -0.33
C GLN A 545 -2.85 17.10 0.49
N VAL A 546 -2.87 15.90 -0.08
CA VAL A 546 -2.30 14.71 0.55
C VAL A 546 -0.94 14.42 -0.07
N THR A 547 0.10 14.34 0.76
CA THR A 547 1.44 13.91 0.36
C THR A 547 1.66 12.48 0.82
N ILE A 548 1.86 11.55 -0.10
CA ILE A 548 2.11 10.14 0.16
C ILE A 548 3.59 9.85 -0.09
N VAL A 549 4.29 9.42 0.96
CA VAL A 549 5.73 9.19 0.97
C VAL A 549 5.98 7.71 1.18
N ASN A 550 6.50 7.00 0.17
CA ASN A 550 6.87 5.60 0.34
C ASN A 550 8.34 5.46 0.78
N ARG A 551 8.53 5.11 2.04
CA ARG A 551 9.84 4.83 2.65
C ARG A 551 10.16 3.33 2.77
N SER A 552 9.23 2.47 2.42
CA SER A 552 9.46 1.03 2.36
C SER A 552 10.19 0.62 1.07
N ASP A 553 10.61 -0.64 1.01
CA ASP A 553 11.15 -1.31 -0.17
C ASP A 553 10.08 -2.02 -1.01
N ASP A 554 8.81 -1.93 -0.61
CA ASP A 554 7.66 -2.48 -1.32
C ASP A 554 6.91 -1.42 -2.13
N VAL A 555 6.23 -1.86 -3.20
CA VAL A 555 5.29 -1.04 -3.96
C VAL A 555 3.93 -1.04 -3.26
N HIS A 556 3.34 0.14 -3.11
CA HIS A 556 2.02 0.31 -2.49
C HIS A 556 1.04 0.96 -3.48
N PRO A 557 0.17 0.17 -4.14
CA PRO A 557 -0.96 0.71 -4.88
C PRO A 557 -2.02 1.26 -3.91
N MET A 558 -1.95 2.54 -3.56
CA MET A 558 -2.86 3.16 -2.60
C MET A 558 -4.23 3.44 -3.22
N HIS A 559 -5.30 2.99 -2.57
CA HIS A 559 -6.68 3.10 -3.00
C HIS A 559 -7.54 3.86 -1.96
N PRO A 560 -7.93 5.12 -2.24
CA PRO A 560 -8.94 5.81 -1.46
C PRO A 560 -10.35 5.47 -1.97
N HIS A 561 -11.25 5.07 -1.08
CA HIS A 561 -12.64 4.81 -1.46
C HIS A 561 -13.45 6.09 -1.64
N GLY A 562 -14.47 5.99 -2.50
CA GLY A 562 -15.52 7.01 -2.66
C GLY A 562 -15.06 8.33 -3.27
N HIS A 563 -13.80 8.44 -3.68
CA HIS A 563 -13.21 9.65 -4.26
C HIS A 563 -12.15 9.29 -5.29
N HIS A 564 -12.18 9.97 -6.44
CA HIS A 564 -10.97 10.13 -7.26
C HIS A 564 -10.12 11.29 -6.75
N VAL A 565 -8.83 11.03 -6.49
CA VAL A 565 -7.88 12.10 -6.18
C VAL A 565 -7.24 12.62 -7.46
N ARG A 566 -7.05 13.94 -7.54
CA ARG A 566 -6.33 14.56 -8.64
C ARG A 566 -4.83 14.54 -8.34
N VAL A 567 -4.03 13.90 -9.19
CA VAL A 567 -2.57 13.90 -9.03
C VAL A 567 -2.02 15.29 -9.34
N LEU A 568 -1.22 15.85 -8.43
CA LEU A 568 -0.57 17.15 -8.61
C LEU A 568 0.88 16.98 -9.06
N SER A 569 1.62 16.08 -8.41
CA SER A 569 3.02 15.82 -8.74
C SER A 569 3.47 14.42 -8.34
N ILE A 570 4.41 13.87 -9.10
CA ILE A 570 5.15 12.65 -8.76
C ILE A 570 6.63 13.03 -8.64
N ASP A 571 7.23 12.74 -7.50
CA ASP A 571 8.61 13.11 -7.16
C ASP A 571 8.92 14.61 -7.35
N GLY A 572 7.94 15.45 -6.98
CA GLY A 572 8.02 16.90 -7.12
C GLY A 572 7.93 17.41 -8.56
N ARG A 573 7.78 16.53 -9.56
CA ARG A 573 7.47 16.90 -10.95
C ARG A 573 5.97 17.01 -11.10
N ALA A 574 5.48 18.19 -11.48
CA ALA A 574 4.06 18.38 -11.77
C ALA A 574 3.64 17.46 -12.92
N VAL A 575 2.47 16.83 -12.79
CA VAL A 575 1.92 16.00 -13.85
C VAL A 575 1.38 16.89 -14.99
N SER A 576 1.49 16.43 -16.23
CA SER A 576 1.02 17.18 -17.40
C SER A 576 -0.51 17.18 -17.50
N ALA A 577 -1.14 16.02 -17.33
CA ALA A 577 -2.57 15.82 -17.53
C ALA A 577 -3.42 15.99 -16.26
N ASP A 578 -4.74 16.16 -16.43
CA ASP A 578 -5.70 16.08 -15.33
C ASP A 578 -5.94 14.61 -14.94
N LEU A 579 -4.97 14.03 -14.24
CA LEU A 579 -5.03 12.64 -13.79
C LEU A 579 -5.90 12.54 -12.54
N ARG A 580 -7.12 12.02 -12.71
CA ARG A 580 -8.03 11.66 -11.61
C ARG A 580 -7.95 10.16 -11.43
N MET A 581 -7.45 9.74 -10.29
CA MET A 581 -7.07 8.36 -10.05
C MET A 581 -7.62 7.89 -8.72
N ASP A 582 -7.90 6.60 -8.64
CA ASP A 582 -8.25 5.93 -7.38
C ASP A 582 -7.25 4.81 -7.07
N SER A 583 -6.27 4.52 -7.94
CA SER A 583 -5.28 3.46 -7.70
C SER A 583 -3.87 4.00 -7.93
N LEU A 584 -3.24 4.52 -6.87
CA LEU A 584 -1.95 5.21 -6.94
C LEU A 584 -0.78 4.26 -6.73
N GLU A 585 0.00 3.99 -7.78
CA GLU A 585 1.18 3.11 -7.68
C GLU A 585 2.39 3.81 -7.02
N VAL A 586 2.41 3.89 -5.69
CA VAL A 586 3.50 4.56 -4.96
C VAL A 586 4.68 3.60 -4.78
N ARG A 587 5.72 3.75 -5.61
CA ARG A 587 6.91 2.88 -5.58
C ARG A 587 7.91 3.27 -4.48
N PRO A 588 8.82 2.36 -4.09
CA PRO A 588 9.87 2.66 -3.12
C PRO A 588 10.61 3.96 -3.41
N GLY A 589 10.66 4.84 -2.41
CA GLY A 589 11.34 6.14 -2.50
C GLY A 589 10.60 7.20 -3.32
N GLN A 590 9.39 6.93 -3.80
CA GLN A 590 8.57 7.94 -4.46
C GLN A 590 7.79 8.80 -3.47
N VAL A 591 7.51 10.03 -3.91
CA VAL A 591 6.61 10.96 -3.23
C VAL A 591 5.54 11.40 -4.19
N TRP A 592 4.29 11.08 -3.87
CA TRP A 592 3.12 11.52 -4.63
C TRP A 592 2.45 12.66 -3.87
N THR A 593 2.06 13.70 -4.58
CA THR A 593 1.20 14.76 -4.03
C THR A 593 -0.08 14.76 -4.82
N VAL A 594 -1.20 14.58 -4.13
CA VAL A 594 -2.54 14.52 -4.71
C VAL A 594 -3.46 15.53 -4.03
N LEU A 595 -4.50 15.95 -4.73
CA LEU A 595 -5.58 16.76 -4.20
C LEU A 595 -6.82 15.89 -4.07
N LEU A 596 -7.26 15.70 -2.83
CA LEU A 596 -8.57 15.15 -2.51
C LEU A 596 -9.56 16.32 -2.38
N THR A 597 -10.71 16.19 -3.03
CA THR A 597 -11.88 17.06 -2.76
C THR A 597 -12.87 16.24 -1.96
N ALA A 598 -13.25 16.71 -0.77
CA ALA A 598 -14.17 16.01 0.11
C ALA A 598 -15.63 16.30 -0.28
N ASP A 599 -16.13 15.67 -1.35
CA ASP A 599 -17.48 15.88 -1.90
C ASP A 599 -18.42 14.67 -1.79
N ASN A 600 -17.96 13.55 -1.21
CA ASN A 600 -18.78 12.38 -0.96
C ASN A 600 -18.84 12.04 0.56
N PRO A 601 -19.81 12.59 1.31
CA PRO A 601 -19.87 12.41 2.76
C PRO A 601 -19.93 10.94 3.20
N GLY A 602 -19.07 10.54 4.12
CA GLY A 602 -19.03 9.18 4.65
C GLY A 602 -17.91 8.85 5.62
N ILE A 603 -17.78 7.56 5.92
CA ILE A 603 -16.57 6.96 6.46
C ILE A 603 -16.07 6.00 5.39
N TRP A 604 -14.92 6.33 4.81
CA TRP A 604 -14.34 5.66 3.64
C TRP A 604 -13.10 4.90 4.06
N MET A 605 -12.95 3.68 3.54
CA MET A 605 -11.70 2.92 3.71
C MET A 605 -10.66 3.47 2.74
N ASP A 606 -9.44 3.65 3.23
CA ASP A 606 -8.25 3.91 2.43
C ASP A 606 -7.26 2.78 2.71
N HIS A 607 -6.70 2.15 1.69
CA HIS A 607 -5.79 1.03 1.90
C HIS A 607 -4.79 0.83 0.78
N CYS A 608 -3.78 0.00 1.03
CA CYS A 608 -2.94 -0.55 -0.03
C CYS A 608 -3.69 -1.69 -0.72
N HIS A 609 -3.88 -1.60 -2.03
CA HIS A 609 -4.55 -2.61 -2.83
C HIS A 609 -3.65 -3.83 -3.17
N ASN A 610 -2.47 -3.89 -2.55
CA ASN A 610 -1.86 -5.18 -2.27
C ASN A 610 -2.55 -5.75 -1.04
N LEU A 611 -3.48 -6.68 -1.26
CA LEU A 611 -4.39 -7.16 -0.21
C LEU A 611 -3.62 -7.82 0.95
N SER A 612 -2.44 -8.38 0.70
CA SER A 612 -1.57 -8.87 1.78
C SER A 612 -1.01 -7.74 2.64
N HIS A 613 -0.72 -6.57 2.05
CA HIS A 613 -0.29 -5.38 2.78
C HIS A 613 -1.44 -4.76 3.57
N ALA A 614 -2.64 -4.70 2.99
CA ALA A 614 -3.85 -4.25 3.68
C ALA A 614 -4.13 -5.11 4.93
N ARG A 615 -4.27 -6.44 4.74
CA ARG A 615 -4.45 -7.41 5.83
C ARG A 615 -3.39 -7.28 6.92
N ASP A 616 -2.13 -7.09 6.52
CA ASP A 616 -1.00 -7.00 7.45
C ASP A 616 -0.75 -5.56 7.97
N GLY A 617 -1.74 -4.67 7.87
CA GLY A 617 -1.83 -3.44 8.67
C GLY A 617 -2.09 -2.14 7.91
N MET A 618 -2.00 -2.11 6.58
CA MET A 618 -2.09 -0.89 5.77
C MET A 618 -3.52 -0.60 5.28
N MET A 619 -4.44 -0.54 6.24
CA MET A 619 -5.81 -0.05 6.08
C MET A 619 -6.05 1.10 7.05
N PHE A 620 -6.80 2.11 6.65
CA PHE A 620 -7.18 3.23 7.49
C PHE A 620 -8.43 3.89 6.92
N HIS A 621 -8.84 5.03 7.49
CA HIS A 621 -10.07 5.68 7.05
C HIS A 621 -9.86 7.15 6.72
N LEU A 622 -10.64 7.62 5.75
CA LEU A 622 -11.06 8.99 5.64
C LEU A 622 -12.44 9.12 6.28
N ALA A 623 -12.64 10.11 7.15
CA ALA A 623 -13.89 10.27 7.89
C ALA A 623 -14.40 11.71 7.84
N TYR A 624 -15.68 11.88 7.57
CA TYR A 624 -16.33 13.18 7.60
C TYR A 624 -16.77 13.57 9.01
N GLY A 625 -16.63 14.86 9.34
CA GLY A 625 -17.17 15.45 10.56
C GLY A 625 -18.65 15.13 10.77
N GLY A 626 -19.02 14.71 11.98
CA GLY A 626 -20.42 14.44 12.33
C GLY A 626 -21.02 13.15 11.79
N ILE A 627 -20.23 12.28 11.14
CA ILE A 627 -20.70 10.96 10.65
C ILE A 627 -20.30 9.84 11.63
N SER A 628 -21.15 8.83 11.77
CA SER A 628 -20.91 7.65 12.61
C SER A 628 -21.29 6.35 11.90
N SER A 629 -20.64 5.25 12.24
CA SER A 629 -21.04 3.92 11.80
C SER A 629 -21.81 3.17 12.90
N PRO A 630 -22.92 2.47 12.58
CA PRO A 630 -23.57 1.54 13.48
C PRO A 630 -22.94 0.13 13.43
N TYR A 631 -22.01 -0.10 12.50
CA TYR A 631 -21.34 -1.38 12.29
C TYR A 631 -20.04 -1.44 13.10
N ASN A 632 -19.59 -2.66 13.41
CA ASN A 632 -18.36 -2.89 14.16
C ASN A 632 -17.52 -3.97 13.47
N HIS A 633 -16.19 -3.83 13.51
CA HIS A 633 -15.23 -4.80 12.99
C HIS A 633 -14.39 -5.47 14.10
N ASP A 634 -14.79 -5.29 15.37
CA ASP A 634 -14.02 -5.76 16.53
C ASP A 634 -13.95 -7.31 16.61
N GLY A 635 -13.12 -7.82 17.52
CA GLY A 635 -12.77 -9.24 17.63
C GLY A 635 -13.92 -10.20 17.98
N GLY A 636 -15.16 -9.73 18.11
CA GLY A 636 -16.37 -10.54 18.22
C GLY A 636 -17.29 -10.50 17.00
N SER A 637 -17.03 -9.60 16.05
CA SER A 637 -17.80 -9.46 14.81
C SER A 637 -17.40 -10.51 13.77
N ARG A 638 -18.29 -10.76 12.80
CA ARG A 638 -17.98 -11.56 11.60
C ARG A 638 -17.45 -10.69 10.45
N ASN A 639 -17.25 -9.40 10.72
CA ASN A 639 -16.83 -8.42 9.75
C ASN A 639 -15.32 -8.41 9.69
N HIS A 640 -14.79 -8.89 8.58
CA HIS A 640 -13.37 -8.92 8.34
C HIS A 640 -13.14 -8.22 7.01
N PRO A 641 -12.64 -6.97 7.01
CA PRO A 641 -12.28 -6.29 5.78
C PRO A 641 -11.08 -6.99 5.08
N GLU A 642 -10.22 -6.25 4.38
CA GLU A 642 -9.15 -6.78 3.52
C GLU A 642 -8.29 -7.92 4.09
#